data_AF-A0A9W4TWZ7-F1
#
_entry.id   AF-A0A9W4TWZ7-F1
#
_cell.length_a   1.000
_cell.length_b   1.000
_cell.length_c   1.000
_cell.angle_alpha   90.00
_cell.angle_beta   90.00
_cell.angle_gamma   90.00
#
_symmetry.space_group_name_H-M   'P 1'
#
loop_
_entity.id
_entity.type
_entity.pdbx_description
1 polymer ?
#
loop_
_entity_poly.entity_id
_entity_poly.type
_entity_poly.pdbx_seq_one_letter_code
_entity_poly.pdbx_strand_id
1 'polypeptide(L)'
;MGSQRDLTSNTPQFSYNNEDDSSEYTPANPFADEEGDISSLSSSTHHNINHNINQNQSHLHTPNPNSSQHINLNNSSDYGKPFQAYSGYYSNGGSSNLLVHENLSSDETRLLNNNSRNNYPQNITNGHDPTGDNKLNPSSPAEFDRYPSMAGSRVVSSTSLASQLYNQKQSNSNHKFNSGTSSSMNEETYSNNSPSLLSNDFSPFGGYPASSFPLSIDEKEPDDYIHNPDPIADSEYDKNRFLYDMKNMDKRSLGGLLGFIGLLLGCLAVFVVLPALTYSGVTNGYHPESYEILTEYSYPMISGIRTTLVDPDTPESALTKKSKNGDDWTLVFSDEFNAEGRTFYDGDDQFWTAPDIHYDATKDLEWYDPDASSTANGTLNLRMDAFKNHNLFYRSGMVQSWNKMCFTQGHLEISARLPNYGNVTGLWPGMWSMGNLGRPGYLASTEGVWPYSYDSCDAGITPNQSSPDGISYLPGQRLNACTCPGESHPNRGTGRGAPEIDVIEGEVSTDSTGKKSNIGVASQSLQLAPMDIWYMPDYDFVEIYNASVTTMNTYAGGPFQQALSATTTLNVTWYEMGDNEHNFQTYGYEYLNDRDDGYLRWFVGQDPTLTVYSNALHPDGNIGWRPLSKEPMSLILNLGISNNWAYIDWNSLFFPVTMRIDHVRIYQPKDQINLGCDPDDYPTYDYIQQHLNLYENSNLTSFEDGGYSFPKNNLTKSIGIIGGGPGGLASLYEFLHTDKDGKSTVGHEAAKNPAFSKIVVFEQKDKAGGIWAPATLKADLPVPPQELLNINYNDPNIVRPKIQPPKDVESATYEKPIIESTNELNSELQWKRSGIYPFLFTNIPQRFTRFSYLPDEKEYHDKSRKIYPFLYHQELAQRFSQFIEGEKLENWIRFNTSVEDVSRKDGKWVITARQVEDGKDKWYQETFDAIVVANGHYTVPYIPKIPGLAEYNEKFPNQFIHVKSFRNLNEFKNKDVLIIGGSISTANVLQYLVPNAKSVTNSKRGKHLVFEFINDALVSKGINSKGPIEKFDPIDGVVHFSDGTTGKFDKIIFSTGYHYHFPFLNDNLAIIDPSNNSRVKGLYLDTFSQNDPTLGTVGIAVSHLNFHTIEASAAALAGVWSKGASNELPSKEEQHQWEIEKVAKSGDSNLFHFVPPDNAQEFVDSLKPYFAKGRYQPLEKDGKYIEELQTGHDHLAKLFYDIKDKKLTIEETSIPFVEVK
;
A
#
# COMPACT_ATOMS: atom_id res chain seq x y z
N MET A 1 26.98 43.74 -77.65
CA MET A 1 27.67 44.09 -76.39
C MET A 1 27.12 45.44 -75.95
N GLY A 2 26.58 45.65 -74.75
CA GLY A 2 26.24 44.69 -73.68
C GLY A 2 25.01 45.17 -72.91
N SER A 3 24.34 44.27 -72.18
CA SER A 3 23.15 44.54 -71.35
C SER A 3 23.58 44.72 -69.86
N GLN A 4 22.76 45.01 -68.85
CA GLN A 4 21.38 44.57 -68.54
C GLN A 4 20.38 45.71 -68.27
N ARG A 5 19.17 45.35 -67.80
CA ARG A 5 17.93 46.14 -67.83
C ARG A 5 17.43 46.57 -66.44
N ASP A 6 16.36 47.35 -66.45
CA ASP A 6 15.94 48.25 -65.38
C ASP A 6 14.40 48.32 -65.25
N LEU A 7 13.94 48.68 -64.04
CA LEU A 7 12.69 49.36 -63.66
C LEU A 7 11.24 48.87 -63.99
N THR A 8 10.32 49.43 -63.18
CA THR A 8 8.85 49.71 -63.38
C THR A 8 7.73 48.70 -63.03
N SER A 9 6.98 49.04 -61.94
CA SER A 9 5.50 49.15 -61.78
C SER A 9 4.55 48.02 -62.24
N ASN A 10 3.52 47.62 -61.47
CA ASN A 10 2.25 48.38 -61.31
C ASN A 10 1.25 47.77 -60.30
N THR A 11 0.36 48.59 -59.75
CA THR A 11 -0.96 48.22 -59.20
C THR A 11 -2.03 48.10 -60.30
N PRO A 12 -3.16 47.42 -60.03
CA PRO A 12 -4.46 48.06 -60.25
C PRO A 12 -5.47 47.87 -59.09
N GLN A 13 -6.64 48.51 -59.21
CA GLN A 13 -7.78 48.48 -58.29
C GLN A 13 -9.08 48.06 -59.02
N PHE A 14 -10.17 47.83 -58.25
CA PHE A 14 -11.58 47.70 -58.67
C PHE A 14 -11.93 46.41 -59.46
N SER A 15 -13.19 45.94 -59.50
CA SER A 15 -14.48 46.48 -59.00
C SER A 15 -15.41 45.41 -58.40
N TYR A 16 -16.46 45.84 -57.69
CA TYR A 16 -17.67 45.03 -57.46
C TYR A 16 -18.39 44.69 -58.78
N ASN A 17 -18.98 43.50 -58.89
CA ASN A 17 -20.34 43.25 -59.37
C ASN A 17 -20.74 41.78 -59.20
N ASN A 18 -22.05 41.50 -59.17
CA ASN A 18 -22.60 40.15 -59.24
C ASN A 18 -22.64 39.67 -60.70
N GLU A 19 -22.58 38.36 -60.93
CA GLU A 19 -23.69 37.57 -61.51
C GLU A 19 -23.36 36.07 -61.45
N ASP A 20 -24.40 35.23 -61.44
CA ASP A 20 -24.28 33.77 -61.54
C ASP A 20 -23.90 33.33 -62.96
N ASP A 21 -23.10 32.27 -63.11
CA ASP A 21 -23.58 31.04 -63.79
C ASP A 21 -22.68 29.83 -63.46
N SER A 22 -23.23 28.64 -63.74
CA SER A 22 -22.57 27.36 -63.97
C SER A 22 -21.52 27.45 -65.11
N SER A 23 -20.58 26.52 -65.35
CA SER A 23 -20.42 25.09 -65.01
C SER A 23 -18.90 24.77 -64.88
N GLU A 24 -18.32 23.55 -64.85
CA GLU A 24 -18.70 22.21 -65.33
C GLU A 24 -17.77 21.10 -64.75
N TYR A 25 -18.00 19.85 -65.14
CA TYR A 25 -17.10 18.67 -65.02
C TYR A 25 -16.85 18.03 -63.64
N THR A 26 -17.82 17.21 -63.22
CA THR A 26 -17.58 15.95 -62.49
C THR A 26 -17.08 14.84 -63.42
N PRO A 27 -16.10 14.03 -63.00
CA PRO A 27 -15.96 12.63 -63.42
C PRO A 27 -16.40 11.66 -62.29
N ALA A 28 -16.95 10.49 -62.65
CA ALA A 28 -17.54 9.55 -61.69
C ALA A 28 -16.54 8.58 -61.02
N ASN A 29 -16.86 8.13 -59.81
CA ASN A 29 -16.19 7.04 -59.09
C ASN A 29 -16.89 5.70 -59.42
N PRO A 30 -16.19 4.67 -59.94
CA PRO A 30 -16.83 3.48 -60.53
C PRO A 30 -17.20 2.37 -59.52
N PHE A 31 -17.75 2.73 -58.36
CA PHE A 31 -18.26 1.76 -57.37
C PHE A 31 -19.64 2.17 -56.84
N ALA A 32 -20.65 1.89 -57.66
CA ALA A 32 -22.05 1.82 -57.26
C ALA A 32 -22.64 0.53 -57.82
N ASP A 33 -23.46 -0.15 -57.01
CA ASP A 33 -24.54 -1.02 -57.46
C ASP A 33 -25.77 -0.67 -56.62
N GLU A 34 -26.90 -0.49 -57.30
CA GLU A 34 -28.19 -0.01 -56.78
C GLU A 34 -29.09 -1.24 -56.45
N GLU A 35 -30.33 -1.21 -55.95
CA GLU A 35 -31.38 -0.22 -55.62
C GLU A 35 -32.28 -0.91 -54.54
N GLY A 36 -33.33 -0.35 -53.92
CA GLY A 36 -34.08 0.89 -54.15
C GLY A 36 -35.35 0.97 -53.28
N ASP A 37 -36.15 2.02 -53.53
CA ASP A 37 -37.60 2.19 -53.25
C ASP A 37 -38.19 2.09 -51.82
N ILE A 38 -39.31 2.75 -51.47
CA ILE A 38 -39.83 4.13 -51.70
C ILE A 38 -41.13 4.31 -50.86
N SER A 39 -41.49 5.56 -50.51
CA SER A 39 -42.83 6.04 -50.01
C SER A 39 -43.23 5.82 -48.52
N SER A 40 -44.09 6.66 -47.89
CA SER A 40 -44.39 8.10 -48.10
C SER A 40 -45.25 8.73 -46.96
N LEU A 41 -45.11 10.04 -46.78
CA LEU A 41 -46.11 11.05 -46.33
C LEU A 41 -46.77 11.06 -44.91
N SER A 42 -46.54 12.20 -44.23
CA SER A 42 -47.54 13.17 -43.68
C SER A 42 -48.37 12.95 -42.39
N SER A 43 -48.07 13.81 -41.40
CA SER A 43 -48.97 14.78 -40.71
C SER A 43 -50.10 14.39 -39.72
N SER A 44 -49.99 15.01 -38.53
CA SER A 44 -51.02 15.84 -37.83
C SER A 44 -52.04 15.30 -36.79
N THR A 45 -52.11 16.06 -35.68
CA THR A 45 -53.28 16.41 -34.81
C THR A 45 -54.00 15.42 -33.87
N HIS A 46 -53.90 15.74 -32.57
CA HIS A 46 -54.93 15.84 -31.50
C HIS A 46 -55.91 14.70 -31.13
N HIS A 47 -56.11 14.59 -29.80
CA HIS A 47 -57.33 14.15 -29.07
C HIS A 47 -57.71 12.64 -29.11
N ASN A 48 -58.41 12.05 -28.11
CA ASN A 48 -58.59 12.31 -26.66
C ASN A 48 -59.33 11.09 -26.00
N ILE A 49 -59.48 11.07 -24.67
CA ILE A 49 -60.51 10.34 -23.87
C ILE A 49 -60.36 8.81 -23.64
N ASN A 50 -60.28 8.45 -22.34
CA ASN A 50 -60.79 7.31 -21.53
C ASN A 50 -61.17 5.94 -22.21
N HIS A 51 -61.05 4.75 -21.60
CA HIS A 51 -61.60 4.33 -20.29
C HIS A 51 -61.32 2.82 -19.96
N ASN A 52 -61.17 2.50 -18.66
CA ASN A 52 -61.74 1.34 -17.93
C ASN A 52 -61.34 -0.16 -18.11
N ILE A 53 -60.84 -0.71 -16.98
CA ILE A 53 -61.42 -1.83 -16.15
C ILE A 53 -61.03 -3.30 -16.43
N ASN A 54 -60.91 -4.04 -15.30
CA ASN A 54 -60.86 -5.51 -15.09
C ASN A 54 -59.57 -6.27 -15.49
N GLN A 55 -59.26 -7.44 -14.92
CA GLN A 55 -59.36 -8.03 -13.55
C GLN A 55 -58.79 -9.47 -13.62
N ASN A 56 -58.52 -10.10 -12.45
CA ASN A 56 -58.32 -11.55 -12.25
C ASN A 56 -57.02 -12.19 -12.82
N GLN A 57 -56.48 -13.30 -12.29
CA GLN A 57 -56.45 -13.87 -10.92
C GLN A 57 -55.45 -15.05 -10.88
N SER A 58 -54.66 -15.18 -9.79
CA SER A 58 -54.07 -16.43 -9.25
C SER A 58 -53.15 -17.29 -10.18
N HIS A 59 -52.40 -18.33 -9.76
CA HIS A 59 -52.23 -19.05 -8.47
C HIS A 59 -50.72 -19.37 -8.21
N LEU A 60 -50.38 -19.86 -7.01
CA LEU A 60 -49.01 -20.26 -6.60
C LEU A 60 -48.70 -21.74 -6.94
N HIS A 61 -47.40 -22.09 -7.03
CA HIS A 61 -46.85 -23.19 -6.21
C HIS A 61 -45.30 -23.25 -6.10
N THR A 62 -44.81 -23.57 -4.90
CA THR A 62 -43.44 -24.01 -4.50
C THR A 62 -43.44 -25.55 -4.27
N PRO A 63 -42.30 -26.30 -4.08
CA PRO A 63 -41.05 -25.92 -3.39
C PRO A 63 -39.69 -26.58 -3.80
N ASN A 64 -38.67 -26.32 -2.94
CA ASN A 64 -37.25 -26.79 -2.83
C ASN A 64 -37.14 -28.29 -2.35
N PRO A 65 -35.98 -28.92 -1.94
CA PRO A 65 -34.55 -28.50 -1.84
C PRO A 65 -33.45 -29.58 -2.19
N ASN A 66 -32.19 -29.37 -1.72
CA ASN A 66 -31.06 -30.32 -1.44
C ASN A 66 -30.05 -30.69 -2.58
N SER A 67 -28.75 -31.04 -2.33
CA SER A 67 -27.77 -30.76 -1.23
C SER A 67 -26.38 -31.44 -1.49
N SER A 68 -25.23 -30.79 -1.20
CA SER A 68 -23.91 -31.37 -0.76
C SER A 68 -23.15 -32.40 -1.67
N GLN A 69 -21.82 -32.68 -1.65
CA GLN A 69 -20.59 -32.09 -1.02
C GLN A 69 -19.30 -32.69 -1.66
N HIS A 70 -18.14 -32.02 -1.47
CA HIS A 70 -16.73 -32.53 -1.38
C HIS A 70 -15.95 -33.20 -2.57
N ILE A 71 -14.89 -32.49 -3.04
CA ILE A 71 -13.43 -32.84 -3.00
C ILE A 71 -12.97 -34.20 -3.63
N ASN A 72 -12.02 -34.28 -4.59
CA ASN A 72 -10.57 -33.97 -4.44
C ASN A 72 -9.72 -33.94 -5.76
N LEU A 73 -8.60 -33.18 -5.75
CA LEU A 73 -7.30 -33.26 -6.49
C LEU A 73 -7.12 -34.24 -7.71
N ASN A 74 -6.53 -33.86 -8.86
CA ASN A 74 -5.09 -33.53 -9.00
C ASN A 74 -4.64 -32.99 -10.40
N ASN A 75 -3.65 -32.07 -10.38
CA ASN A 75 -2.56 -31.76 -11.32
C ASN A 75 -2.66 -31.63 -12.87
N SER A 76 -2.12 -30.47 -13.30
CA SER A 76 -1.14 -30.20 -14.39
C SER A 76 -1.56 -30.17 -15.87
N SER A 77 -1.49 -28.94 -16.40
CA SER A 77 -0.97 -28.53 -17.72
C SER A 77 -1.53 -29.17 -19.00
N ASP A 78 -2.20 -28.34 -19.81
CA ASP A 78 -1.78 -28.20 -21.21
C ASP A 78 -2.04 -26.77 -21.74
N TYR A 79 -1.37 -26.39 -22.82
CA TYR A 79 -1.27 -25.00 -23.32
C TYR A 79 -2.33 -24.64 -24.38
N GLY A 80 -2.94 -23.45 -24.26
CA GLY A 80 -3.42 -22.64 -25.38
C GLY A 80 -4.63 -23.11 -26.22
N LYS A 81 -5.79 -22.47 -25.99
CA LYS A 81 -6.63 -21.86 -27.04
C LYS A 81 -7.60 -20.82 -26.45
N PRO A 82 -8.10 -19.85 -27.25
CA PRO A 82 -8.64 -18.61 -26.72
C PRO A 82 -10.05 -18.77 -26.14
N PHE A 83 -10.35 -17.96 -25.12
CA PHE A 83 -11.71 -17.78 -24.60
C PHE A 83 -12.21 -16.35 -24.89
N GLN A 84 -13.53 -16.20 -24.92
CA GLN A 84 -14.18 -15.00 -25.46
C GLN A 84 -14.12 -13.81 -24.50
N ALA A 85 -13.95 -12.60 -25.05
CA ALA A 85 -13.95 -11.36 -24.29
C ALA A 85 -15.31 -11.15 -23.58
N TYR A 86 -15.26 -10.85 -22.28
CA TYR A 86 -16.43 -10.55 -21.46
C TYR A 86 -16.67 -9.03 -21.44
N SER A 87 -17.83 -8.57 -21.92
CA SER A 87 -18.11 -7.13 -22.10
C SER A 87 -18.31 -6.40 -20.77
N GLY A 88 -17.39 -5.49 -20.41
CA GLY A 88 -17.53 -4.60 -19.25
C GLY A 88 -18.40 -3.37 -19.54
N TYR A 89 -19.40 -3.19 -18.68
CA TYR A 89 -20.35 -2.09 -18.56
C TYR A 89 -19.92 -0.68 -19.04
N TYR A 90 -20.73 -0.11 -19.93
CA TYR A 90 -21.02 1.33 -19.96
C TYR A 90 -22.42 1.58 -19.36
N SER A 91 -22.53 2.57 -18.48
CA SER A 91 -23.78 2.97 -17.80
C SER A 91 -24.59 3.96 -18.66
N ASN A 92 -25.31 3.45 -19.67
CA ASN A 92 -26.09 4.30 -20.57
C ASN A 92 -27.28 5.01 -19.88
N GLY A 93 -27.35 6.33 -20.05
CA GLY A 93 -28.56 7.11 -19.80
C GLY A 93 -29.70 6.64 -20.72
N GLY A 94 -30.84 6.27 -20.13
CA GLY A 94 -31.83 5.45 -20.83
C GLY A 94 -32.79 6.19 -21.75
N SER A 95 -33.31 5.47 -22.74
CA SER A 95 -34.67 5.68 -23.26
C SER A 95 -35.33 4.33 -23.57
N SER A 96 -36.66 4.28 -23.48
CA SER A 96 -37.42 3.04 -23.47
C SER A 96 -37.95 2.64 -24.86
N ASN A 97 -37.81 1.36 -25.21
CA ASN A 97 -38.95 0.46 -25.53
C ASN A 97 -38.45 -0.93 -25.92
N LEU A 98 -39.11 -1.98 -25.43
CA LEU A 98 -38.80 -3.37 -25.76
C LEU A 98 -40.08 -4.20 -25.81
N LEU A 99 -40.44 -4.69 -26.99
CA LEU A 99 -41.56 -5.62 -27.19
C LEU A 99 -41.18 -6.67 -28.24
N VAL A 100 -41.48 -7.92 -27.88
CA VAL A 100 -41.88 -9.06 -28.73
C VAL A 100 -40.86 -9.52 -29.79
N HIS A 101 -40.20 -10.68 -29.64
CA HIS A 101 -40.65 -12.10 -29.61
C HIS A 101 -40.62 -12.79 -30.99
N GLU A 102 -40.22 -14.06 -30.97
CA GLU A 102 -40.42 -15.10 -32.00
C GLU A 102 -39.65 -15.00 -33.34
N ASN A 103 -39.51 -16.09 -34.11
CA ASN A 103 -39.05 -17.46 -33.78
C ASN A 103 -38.85 -18.24 -35.10
N LEU A 104 -38.19 -19.42 -35.05
CA LEU A 104 -38.32 -20.55 -36.01
C LEU A 104 -37.92 -20.26 -37.49
N SER A 105 -36.86 -20.86 -38.05
CA SER A 105 -36.79 -22.22 -38.66
C SER A 105 -37.70 -22.41 -39.90
N SER A 106 -37.33 -23.13 -40.96
CA SER A 106 -36.30 -24.17 -41.13
C SER A 106 -35.66 -24.05 -42.56
N ASP A 107 -35.01 -25.01 -43.26
CA ASP A 107 -34.94 -26.48 -43.15
C ASP A 107 -33.79 -27.10 -44.01
N GLU A 108 -33.66 -28.43 -43.92
CA GLU A 108 -33.05 -29.38 -44.90
C GLU A 108 -31.55 -29.31 -45.31
N THR A 109 -30.87 -30.39 -45.73
CA THR A 109 -30.87 -31.82 -45.29
C THR A 109 -29.57 -32.57 -45.74
N ARG A 110 -29.27 -33.70 -45.05
CA ARG A 110 -28.81 -35.02 -45.59
C ARG A 110 -27.33 -35.34 -45.98
N LEU A 111 -26.91 -36.49 -45.42
CA LEU A 111 -26.01 -37.58 -45.93
C LEU A 111 -24.49 -37.28 -46.03
N LEU A 112 -23.54 -38.02 -45.43
CA LEU A 112 -23.32 -39.46 -45.09
C LEU A 112 -22.85 -40.39 -46.23
N ASN A 113 -21.54 -40.71 -46.26
CA ASN A 113 -20.92 -42.06 -46.25
C ASN A 113 -19.43 -42.02 -46.69
N ASN A 114 -18.45 -42.53 -45.93
CA ASN A 114 -18.04 -43.94 -45.66
C ASN A 114 -17.17 -44.61 -46.75
N ASN A 115 -15.91 -44.93 -46.42
CA ASN A 115 -15.23 -46.26 -46.42
C ASN A 115 -13.70 -46.07 -46.45
N SER A 116 -12.83 -46.67 -45.62
CA SER A 116 -12.65 -48.07 -45.13
C SER A 116 -11.87 -48.96 -46.14
N ARG A 117 -11.02 -49.93 -45.75
CA ARG A 117 -10.69 -50.52 -44.42
C ARG A 117 -9.35 -51.33 -44.46
N ASN A 118 -8.72 -51.48 -43.28
CA ASN A 118 -7.77 -52.51 -42.78
C ASN A 118 -7.01 -53.48 -43.74
N ASN A 119 -5.71 -53.71 -43.47
CA ASN A 119 -5.24 -55.01 -42.91
C ASN A 119 -3.79 -55.02 -42.35
N TYR A 120 -3.53 -55.99 -41.47
CA TYR A 120 -2.30 -56.32 -40.71
C TYR A 120 -1.45 -57.41 -41.43
N PRO A 121 -0.26 -57.87 -40.93
CA PRO A 121 0.74 -57.26 -40.01
C PRO A 121 2.23 -57.51 -40.43
N GLN A 122 3.22 -56.98 -39.66
CA GLN A 122 4.58 -57.54 -39.39
C GLN A 122 5.57 -57.72 -40.60
N ASN A 123 6.91 -57.58 -40.48
CA ASN A 123 7.79 -57.01 -39.45
C ASN A 123 9.20 -56.70 -40.07
N ILE A 124 9.95 -55.76 -39.48
CA ILE A 124 11.43 -55.56 -39.61
C ILE A 124 12.06 -55.49 -41.02
N THR A 125 12.44 -54.28 -41.46
CA THR A 125 13.80 -53.94 -41.96
C THR A 125 13.88 -52.42 -42.22
N ASN A 126 15.09 -51.83 -42.16
CA ASN A 126 15.30 -50.41 -42.48
C ASN A 126 16.72 -50.20 -43.05
N GLY A 127 16.83 -49.67 -44.28
CA GLY A 127 18.11 -49.21 -44.87
C GLY A 127 18.29 -49.50 -46.38
N HIS A 128 18.79 -48.50 -47.10
CA HIS A 128 19.10 -48.42 -48.55
C HIS A 128 17.88 -48.44 -49.51
N ASP A 129 17.65 -47.52 -50.46
CA ASP A 129 18.51 -46.83 -51.47
C ASP A 129 18.86 -47.78 -52.66
N PRO A 130 19.00 -47.37 -53.96
CA PRO A 130 19.30 -46.02 -54.49
C PRO A 130 18.64 -45.55 -55.83
N THR A 131 19.04 -44.36 -56.33
CA THR A 131 18.80 -43.76 -57.69
C THR A 131 17.34 -43.45 -58.08
N GLY A 132 16.94 -42.50 -58.93
CA GLY A 132 17.54 -41.60 -59.95
C GLY A 132 16.39 -41.28 -60.96
N ASP A 133 16.33 -40.22 -61.77
CA ASP A 133 17.30 -39.18 -62.15
C ASP A 133 16.58 -37.93 -62.76
N ASN A 134 17.27 -36.77 -62.79
CA ASN A 134 17.08 -35.54 -63.60
C ASN A 134 15.70 -35.12 -64.21
N LYS A 135 15.17 -33.94 -63.78
CA LYS A 135 15.18 -32.68 -64.59
C LYS A 135 14.55 -31.45 -63.88
N LEU A 136 15.13 -30.27 -64.14
CA LEU A 136 14.66 -28.93 -63.75
C LEU A 136 14.63 -28.01 -64.99
N ASN A 137 13.70 -27.05 -65.04
CA ASN A 137 14.00 -25.67 -65.49
C ASN A 137 12.90 -24.67 -65.02
N PRO A 138 13.21 -23.41 -64.61
CA PRO A 138 12.22 -22.53 -63.96
C PRO A 138 12.03 -21.11 -64.58
N SER A 139 11.07 -20.37 -64.00
CA SER A 139 11.05 -18.89 -63.83
C SER A 139 10.80 -17.95 -65.02
N SER A 140 10.34 -16.73 -64.68
CA SER A 140 10.04 -15.58 -65.56
C SER A 140 10.79 -14.31 -65.09
N PRO A 141 10.95 -13.26 -65.93
CA PRO A 141 11.93 -12.16 -65.75
C PRO A 141 11.34 -10.85 -65.17
N ALA A 142 12.06 -9.72 -64.99
CA ALA A 142 13.46 -9.46 -64.59
C ALA A 142 13.72 -7.94 -64.36
N GLU A 143 14.81 -7.65 -63.64
CA GLU A 143 15.66 -6.44 -63.49
C GLU A 143 15.36 -5.10 -64.22
N PHE A 144 15.66 -4.00 -63.50
CA PHE A 144 16.67 -2.98 -63.85
C PHE A 144 17.33 -2.55 -62.52
N ASP A 145 18.63 -2.23 -62.38
CA ASP A 145 19.74 -1.83 -63.29
C ASP A 145 21.08 -2.25 -62.56
N ARG A 146 22.36 -2.13 -62.97
CA ARG A 146 23.04 -1.37 -64.04
C ARG A 146 24.46 -1.91 -64.39
N TYR A 147 24.54 -3.02 -65.14
CA TYR A 147 25.75 -3.49 -65.89
C TYR A 147 27.05 -3.87 -65.09
N PRO A 148 27.96 -4.72 -65.64
CA PRO A 148 27.69 -6.05 -66.19
C PRO A 148 28.71 -7.16 -65.80
N SER A 149 28.21 -8.40 -65.76
CA SER A 149 28.87 -9.73 -65.87
C SER A 149 30.39 -9.90 -66.12
N MET A 150 31.02 -10.81 -65.38
CA MET A 150 31.58 -12.13 -65.81
C MET A 150 31.74 -13.02 -64.55
N ALA A 151 31.21 -14.24 -64.41
CA ALA A 151 31.41 -15.51 -65.15
C ALA A 151 32.84 -16.11 -64.98
N GLY A 152 33.04 -17.38 -64.54
CA GLY A 152 32.12 -18.43 -64.08
C GLY A 152 32.80 -19.82 -63.90
N SER A 153 32.02 -20.89 -63.59
CA SER A 153 32.44 -22.30 -63.35
C SER A 153 33.16 -22.57 -62.00
N ARG A 154 32.80 -23.52 -61.11
CA ARG A 154 32.44 -24.97 -61.19
C ARG A 154 33.66 -25.86 -61.59
N VAL A 155 33.87 -27.10 -61.10
CA VAL A 155 32.97 -28.19 -60.61
C VAL A 155 33.67 -28.97 -59.45
N VAL A 156 33.07 -29.23 -58.28
CA VAL A 156 32.45 -30.51 -57.79
C VAL A 156 33.20 -31.79 -58.23
N SER A 157 33.62 -32.72 -57.35
CA SER A 157 32.75 -33.80 -56.81
C SER A 157 33.36 -34.66 -55.67
N SER A 158 32.48 -35.47 -55.06
CA SER A 158 32.65 -36.60 -54.12
C SER A 158 33.71 -37.66 -54.53
N THR A 159 34.14 -38.63 -53.71
CA THR A 159 33.41 -39.40 -52.66
C THR A 159 34.31 -39.86 -51.49
N SER A 160 33.67 -40.33 -50.42
CA SER A 160 34.29 -40.84 -49.18
C SER A 160 34.56 -42.35 -49.16
N LEU A 161 35.59 -42.79 -48.42
CA LEU A 161 35.40 -43.95 -47.52
C LEU A 161 36.29 -43.93 -46.27
N ALA A 162 35.68 -44.43 -45.20
CA ALA A 162 36.21 -44.93 -43.92
C ALA A 162 37.41 -45.93 -44.07
N SER A 163 38.19 -46.28 -43.02
CA SER A 163 38.19 -45.89 -41.59
C SER A 163 39.38 -46.53 -40.82
N GLN A 164 39.77 -45.92 -39.68
CA GLN A 164 40.34 -46.58 -38.46
C GLN A 164 41.70 -47.31 -38.54
N LEU A 165 42.47 -47.54 -37.45
CA LEU A 165 42.75 -46.72 -36.24
C LEU A 165 43.99 -47.30 -35.48
N TYR A 166 44.98 -46.46 -35.11
CA TYR A 166 45.97 -46.72 -34.03
C TYR A 166 46.95 -47.94 -34.26
N ASN A 167 47.98 -48.26 -33.44
CA ASN A 167 48.23 -47.96 -32.03
C ASN A 167 49.73 -47.96 -31.58
N GLN A 168 50.01 -47.19 -30.52
CA GLN A 168 51.04 -47.30 -29.46
C GLN A 168 52.50 -47.78 -29.70
N LYS A 169 53.41 -47.05 -29.03
CA LYS A 169 54.61 -47.61 -28.38
C LYS A 169 54.32 -47.69 -26.87
N GLN A 170 54.66 -48.79 -26.20
CA GLN A 170 54.09 -49.17 -24.90
C GLN A 170 55.16 -49.57 -23.87
N SER A 171 55.05 -49.06 -22.63
CA SER A 171 55.63 -49.72 -21.45
C SER A 171 55.08 -49.21 -20.12
N ASN A 172 54.79 -50.03 -19.10
CA ASN A 172 54.18 -51.37 -19.14
C ASN A 172 53.72 -51.78 -17.74
N SER A 173 52.46 -52.17 -17.57
CA SER A 173 52.08 -53.14 -16.54
C SER A 173 50.79 -53.85 -16.94
N ASN A 174 50.95 -54.89 -17.77
CA ASN A 174 49.94 -55.92 -18.15
C ASN A 174 48.82 -55.41 -19.10
N HIS A 175 48.53 -56.02 -20.25
CA HIS A 175 49.01 -57.27 -20.89
C HIS A 175 48.73 -57.28 -22.43
N LYS A 176 49.71 -57.67 -23.30
CA LYS A 176 49.56 -58.29 -24.68
C LYS A 176 49.13 -57.36 -25.87
N PHE A 177 49.35 -57.63 -27.19
CA PHE A 177 50.41 -58.31 -28.00
C PHE A 177 50.27 -57.98 -29.53
N ASN A 178 51.36 -57.58 -30.24
CA ASN A 178 51.65 -57.65 -31.72
C ASN A 178 50.64 -57.13 -32.81
N SER A 179 50.88 -57.25 -34.16
CA SER A 179 51.91 -56.55 -35.02
C SER A 179 51.82 -56.84 -36.55
N GLY A 180 51.96 -55.84 -37.45
CA GLY A 180 52.76 -55.95 -38.72
C GLY A 180 52.14 -55.77 -40.15
N THR A 181 52.70 -54.81 -40.95
CA THR A 181 53.10 -54.81 -42.41
C THR A 181 52.16 -54.91 -43.66
N SER A 182 52.41 -54.02 -44.68
CA SER A 182 52.35 -54.13 -46.20
C SER A 182 51.02 -54.25 -47.00
N SER A 183 50.86 -53.89 -48.32
CA SER A 183 51.55 -52.93 -49.27
C SER A 183 50.91 -52.80 -50.71
N SER A 184 51.31 -51.76 -51.49
CA SER A 184 51.59 -51.66 -52.98
C SER A 184 50.55 -51.69 -54.16
N MET A 185 50.55 -50.60 -54.99
CA MET A 185 50.60 -50.51 -56.51
C MET A 185 49.33 -50.88 -57.38
N ASN A 186 49.09 -50.47 -58.66
CA ASN A 186 49.78 -49.65 -59.73
C ASN A 186 48.84 -49.25 -60.94
N GLU A 187 49.31 -48.38 -61.89
CA GLU A 187 49.05 -48.31 -63.39
C GLU A 187 47.59 -48.15 -63.99
N GLU A 188 47.24 -47.89 -65.28
CA GLU A 188 47.65 -47.05 -66.49
C GLU A 188 46.54 -47.21 -67.62
N THR A 189 46.57 -46.69 -68.89
CA THR A 189 46.40 -45.30 -69.45
C THR A 189 46.06 -45.33 -71.00
N TYR A 190 45.80 -44.17 -71.69
CA TYR A 190 45.71 -43.90 -73.18
C TYR A 190 44.38 -44.05 -74.01
N SER A 191 44.42 -43.75 -75.34
CA SER A 191 43.32 -43.42 -76.31
C SER A 191 43.60 -43.94 -77.77
N ASN A 192 42.98 -43.65 -78.95
CA ASN A 192 42.05 -42.62 -79.52
C ASN A 192 41.45 -43.08 -80.92
N ASN A 193 40.62 -42.26 -81.64
CA ASN A 193 40.46 -42.08 -83.13
C ASN A 193 39.03 -42.11 -83.80
N SER A 194 38.59 -40.97 -84.39
CA SER A 194 38.13 -40.65 -85.80
C SER A 194 37.20 -41.56 -86.67
N PRO A 195 36.61 -41.09 -87.83
CA PRO A 195 35.95 -39.81 -88.21
C PRO A 195 34.68 -39.94 -89.16
N SER A 196 33.97 -38.84 -89.55
CA SER A 196 33.55 -38.49 -90.96
C SER A 196 32.46 -37.40 -91.20
N LEU A 197 32.78 -36.42 -92.08
CA LEU A 197 32.00 -35.66 -93.10
C LEU A 197 30.67 -34.86 -92.87
N LEU A 198 30.71 -33.61 -93.39
CA LEU A 198 29.70 -32.78 -94.10
C LEU A 198 28.86 -31.68 -93.39
N SER A 199 28.64 -30.60 -94.17
CA SER A 199 27.86 -29.35 -93.94
C SER A 199 28.54 -28.22 -93.13
N ASN A 200 27.98 -27.01 -93.26
CA ASN A 200 28.57 -25.70 -92.88
C ASN A 200 29.02 -25.63 -91.41
N ASP A 201 30.15 -24.97 -91.12
CA ASP A 201 30.38 -24.46 -89.77
C ASP A 201 31.21 -23.17 -89.71
N PHE A 202 31.13 -22.49 -88.56
CA PHE A 202 31.53 -21.10 -88.32
C PHE A 202 32.96 -21.01 -87.73
N SER A 203 33.83 -20.15 -88.25
CA SER A 203 35.11 -19.87 -87.57
C SER A 203 34.91 -18.89 -86.41
N PRO A 204 35.25 -19.24 -85.16
CA PRO A 204 35.19 -18.31 -84.02
C PRO A 204 36.30 -17.25 -84.06
N PHE A 205 37.30 -17.41 -84.93
CA PHE A 205 38.38 -16.44 -85.14
C PHE A 205 38.32 -15.94 -86.60
N GLY A 206 37.85 -14.70 -86.79
CA GLY A 206 37.60 -14.13 -88.11
C GLY A 206 38.89 -13.80 -88.88
N GLY A 207 38.96 -14.20 -90.14
CA GLY A 207 40.06 -13.81 -91.04
C GLY A 207 40.10 -14.55 -92.38
N TYR A 208 40.21 -15.89 -92.35
CA TYR A 208 40.51 -16.70 -93.54
C TYR A 208 39.75 -18.05 -93.58
N PRO A 209 39.60 -18.68 -94.76
CA PRO A 209 38.94 -19.98 -94.89
C PRO A 209 39.78 -21.12 -94.30
N ALA A 210 39.16 -22.02 -93.54
CA ALA A 210 39.81 -23.14 -92.84
C ALA A 210 40.49 -24.20 -93.76
N SER A 211 40.32 -24.11 -95.09
CA SER A 211 40.99 -24.96 -96.08
C SER A 211 42.44 -24.56 -96.39
N SER A 212 43.09 -23.78 -95.51
CA SER A 212 44.29 -22.99 -95.85
C SER A 212 45.49 -23.22 -94.90
N PHE A 213 45.43 -24.22 -94.01
CA PHE A 213 46.52 -24.60 -93.11
C PHE A 213 47.11 -25.98 -93.47
N PRO A 214 48.30 -26.03 -94.11
CA PRO A 214 49.00 -27.28 -94.41
C PRO A 214 50.30 -27.39 -93.60
N LEU A 215 50.23 -28.03 -92.43
CA LEU A 215 51.40 -28.62 -91.76
C LEU A 215 51.05 -30.06 -91.36
N SER A 216 51.96 -30.99 -91.64
CA SER A 216 51.78 -32.43 -91.45
C SER A 216 52.46 -32.91 -90.17
N ILE A 217 51.76 -33.73 -89.39
CA ILE A 217 52.10 -34.16 -88.02
C ILE A 217 53.39 -35.01 -87.89
N ASP A 218 54.12 -35.22 -88.98
CA ASP A 218 55.35 -36.03 -89.05
C ASP A 218 56.62 -35.17 -89.28
N GLU A 219 56.51 -33.85 -89.43
CA GLU A 219 57.68 -32.96 -89.42
C GLU A 219 58.05 -32.57 -87.98
N LYS A 220 59.35 -32.69 -87.65
CA LYS A 220 59.86 -32.48 -86.29
C LYS A 220 60.33 -31.04 -86.09
N GLU A 221 59.66 -30.28 -85.21
CA GLU A 221 60.01 -28.88 -84.96
C GLU A 221 61.18 -28.72 -83.96
N PRO A 222 61.91 -27.58 -83.98
CA PRO A 222 63.14 -27.42 -83.19
C PRO A 222 62.94 -27.31 -81.67
N ASP A 223 61.70 -27.12 -81.22
CA ASP A 223 61.29 -26.86 -79.83
C ASP A 223 60.54 -28.02 -79.16
N ASP A 224 60.40 -29.17 -79.84
CA ASP A 224 59.88 -30.46 -79.32
C ASP A 224 60.40 -30.85 -77.92
N TYR A 225 61.59 -30.37 -77.53
CA TYR A 225 62.19 -30.55 -76.22
C TYR A 225 61.34 -29.95 -75.07
N ILE A 226 60.49 -28.95 -75.34
CA ILE A 226 59.58 -28.31 -74.38
C ILE A 226 58.25 -29.07 -74.25
N HIS A 227 57.91 -29.92 -75.22
CA HIS A 227 56.57 -30.53 -75.35
C HIS A 227 56.51 -32.05 -75.14
N ASN A 228 57.63 -32.68 -74.77
CA ASN A 228 57.68 -34.10 -74.44
C ASN A 228 58.05 -34.31 -72.95
N PRO A 229 57.07 -34.53 -72.05
CA PRO A 229 57.30 -34.57 -70.60
C PRO A 229 58.16 -35.78 -70.16
N ASP A 230 59.03 -35.56 -69.20
CA ASP A 230 59.78 -36.64 -68.52
C ASP A 230 59.01 -36.99 -67.23
N PRO A 231 58.34 -38.15 -67.16
CA PRO A 231 57.49 -38.50 -66.03
C PRO A 231 58.25 -38.72 -64.72
N ILE A 232 59.59 -38.77 -64.73
CA ILE A 232 60.42 -38.79 -63.53
C ILE A 232 60.71 -37.36 -63.08
N ALA A 233 61.16 -36.49 -63.99
CA ALA A 233 61.48 -35.10 -63.68
C ALA A 233 60.24 -34.29 -63.30
N ASP A 234 59.14 -34.42 -64.04
CA ASP A 234 57.89 -33.71 -63.76
C ASP A 234 57.25 -34.20 -62.45
N SER A 235 57.41 -35.48 -62.10
CA SER A 235 56.96 -36.03 -60.81
C SER A 235 57.79 -35.51 -59.62
N GLU A 236 59.06 -35.17 -59.83
CA GLU A 236 59.90 -34.50 -58.82
C GLU A 236 59.61 -32.99 -58.75
N TYR A 237 59.27 -32.35 -59.88
CA TYR A 237 58.81 -30.97 -59.91
C TYR A 237 57.48 -30.80 -59.18
N ASP A 238 56.43 -31.55 -59.56
CA ASP A 238 55.07 -31.38 -58.99
C ASP A 238 55.04 -31.66 -57.47
N LYS A 239 55.76 -32.68 -57.00
CA LYS A 239 55.90 -32.97 -55.55
C LYS A 239 56.55 -31.84 -54.75
N ASN A 240 57.41 -31.04 -55.38
CA ASN A 240 58.13 -29.94 -54.77
C ASN A 240 57.67 -28.56 -55.30
N ARG A 241 56.54 -28.51 -56.02
CA ARG A 241 56.14 -27.35 -56.84
C ARG A 241 56.02 -26.07 -56.04
N PHE A 242 55.40 -26.13 -54.87
CA PHE A 242 55.32 -24.99 -53.95
C PHE A 242 56.71 -24.44 -53.56
N LEU A 243 57.73 -25.31 -53.39
CA LEU A 243 59.10 -24.89 -53.11
C LEU A 243 59.82 -24.35 -54.35
N TYR A 244 59.58 -24.91 -55.53
CA TYR A 244 60.15 -24.39 -56.79
C TYR A 244 59.52 -23.05 -57.21
N ASP A 245 58.20 -22.92 -57.11
CA ASP A 245 57.46 -21.69 -57.37
C ASP A 245 57.86 -20.59 -56.37
N MET A 246 58.02 -20.90 -55.07
CA MET A 246 58.58 -19.94 -54.10
C MET A 246 60.04 -19.56 -54.40
N LYS A 247 60.85 -20.47 -54.92
CA LYS A 247 62.28 -20.25 -55.21
C LYS A 247 62.51 -19.42 -56.48
N ASN A 248 61.60 -19.51 -57.44
CA ASN A 248 61.60 -18.75 -58.69
C ASN A 248 60.63 -17.55 -58.66
N MET A 249 60.01 -17.26 -57.51
CA MET A 249 58.96 -16.26 -57.36
C MET A 249 59.43 -14.86 -57.76
N ASP A 250 58.68 -14.24 -58.67
CA ASP A 250 58.98 -12.87 -59.12
C ASP A 250 58.67 -11.83 -58.01
N LYS A 251 59.25 -10.63 -58.14
CA LYS A 251 59.08 -9.55 -57.15
C LYS A 251 57.62 -9.13 -56.96
N ARG A 252 56.78 -9.21 -57.99
CA ARG A 252 55.35 -8.88 -57.94
C ARG A 252 54.56 -9.96 -57.19
N SER A 253 54.83 -11.24 -57.46
CA SER A 253 54.21 -12.37 -56.76
C SER A 253 54.64 -12.44 -55.30
N LEU A 254 55.91 -12.20 -54.98
CA LEU A 254 56.39 -12.06 -53.60
C LEU A 254 55.70 -10.89 -52.88
N GLY A 255 55.54 -9.75 -53.55
CA GLY A 255 54.80 -8.60 -53.03
C GLY A 255 53.31 -8.93 -52.77
N GLY A 256 52.67 -9.68 -53.67
CA GLY A 256 51.30 -10.17 -53.51
C GLY A 256 51.15 -11.15 -52.34
N LEU A 257 52.08 -12.11 -52.20
CA LEU A 257 52.09 -13.07 -51.09
C LEU A 257 52.30 -12.38 -49.74
N LEU A 258 53.25 -11.45 -49.65
CA LEU A 258 53.48 -10.65 -48.44
C LEU A 258 52.29 -9.74 -48.13
N GLY A 259 51.64 -9.16 -49.15
CA GLY A 259 50.40 -8.40 -48.98
C GLY A 259 49.24 -9.25 -48.47
N PHE A 260 49.07 -10.47 -48.98
CA PHE A 260 48.03 -11.40 -48.54
C PHE A 260 48.27 -11.91 -47.11
N ILE A 261 49.52 -12.23 -46.75
CA ILE A 261 49.91 -12.56 -45.37
C ILE A 261 49.70 -11.35 -44.45
N GLY A 262 50.07 -10.14 -44.88
CA GLY A 262 49.84 -8.91 -44.14
C GLY A 262 48.35 -8.61 -43.91
N LEU A 263 47.50 -8.88 -44.90
CA LEU A 263 46.04 -8.72 -44.80
C LEU A 263 45.44 -9.78 -43.87
N LEU A 264 45.88 -11.04 -43.95
CA LEU A 264 45.48 -12.10 -42.99
C LEU A 264 45.91 -11.75 -41.56
N LEU A 265 47.13 -11.27 -41.35
CA LEU A 265 47.60 -10.81 -40.04
C LEU A 265 46.85 -9.57 -39.56
N GLY A 266 46.47 -8.66 -40.46
CA GLY A 266 45.61 -7.51 -40.17
C GLY A 266 44.21 -7.93 -39.72
N CYS A 267 43.57 -8.86 -40.43
CA CYS A 267 42.29 -9.44 -40.02
C CYS A 267 42.41 -10.18 -38.68
N LEU A 268 43.47 -10.95 -38.45
CA LEU A 268 43.68 -11.64 -37.17
C LEU A 268 43.94 -10.63 -36.03
N ALA A 269 44.64 -9.53 -36.32
CA ALA A 269 44.82 -8.43 -35.37
C ALA A 269 43.49 -7.73 -35.03
N VAL A 270 42.65 -7.42 -36.01
CA VAL A 270 41.39 -6.67 -35.82
C VAL A 270 40.24 -7.54 -35.28
N PHE A 271 40.13 -8.81 -35.69
CA PHE A 271 39.00 -9.68 -35.35
C PHE A 271 39.31 -10.75 -34.30
N VAL A 272 40.57 -10.91 -33.88
CA VAL A 272 40.94 -11.85 -32.80
C VAL A 272 41.77 -11.16 -31.71
N VAL A 273 42.89 -10.51 -32.06
CA VAL A 273 43.80 -9.93 -31.04
C VAL A 273 43.17 -8.70 -30.38
N LEU A 274 42.57 -7.79 -31.13
CA LEU A 274 41.94 -6.58 -30.59
C LEU A 274 40.74 -6.91 -29.68
N PRO A 275 39.75 -7.76 -30.06
CA PRO A 275 38.72 -8.24 -29.15
C PRO A 275 39.29 -8.92 -27.90
N ALA A 276 40.32 -9.76 -28.04
CA ALA A 276 40.94 -10.42 -26.90
C ALA A 276 41.66 -9.44 -25.95
N LEU A 277 42.35 -8.41 -26.47
CA LEU A 277 43.02 -7.38 -25.66
C LEU A 277 42.05 -6.41 -24.99
N THR A 278 40.91 -6.13 -25.65
CA THR A 278 39.84 -5.29 -25.08
C THR A 278 39.11 -6.06 -23.98
N TYR A 279 38.71 -7.30 -24.25
CA TYR A 279 38.00 -8.17 -23.29
C TYR A 279 38.86 -8.61 -22.09
N SER A 280 40.19 -8.70 -22.26
CA SER A 280 41.11 -9.01 -21.15
C SER A 280 41.56 -7.80 -20.33
N GLY A 281 41.14 -6.57 -20.67
CA GLY A 281 41.49 -5.36 -19.92
C GLY A 281 42.98 -5.00 -19.93
N VAL A 282 43.78 -5.57 -20.85
CA VAL A 282 45.24 -5.35 -20.93
C VAL A 282 45.58 -4.01 -21.58
N THR A 283 44.62 -3.36 -22.23
CA THR A 283 44.76 -2.00 -22.76
C THR A 283 44.25 -0.99 -21.74
N ASN A 284 45.10 -0.04 -21.34
CA ASN A 284 44.64 1.13 -20.59
C ASN A 284 43.68 1.91 -21.48
N GLY A 285 42.41 2.03 -21.05
CA GLY A 285 41.40 2.79 -21.78
C GLY A 285 41.79 4.26 -21.91
N TYR A 286 41.29 4.91 -22.96
CA TYR A 286 41.25 6.36 -23.03
C TYR A 286 40.32 6.87 -21.92
N HIS A 287 40.87 7.57 -20.93
CA HIS A 287 40.06 8.29 -19.95
C HIS A 287 39.68 9.64 -20.58
N PRO A 288 38.38 9.91 -20.85
CA PRO A 288 37.97 11.24 -21.27
C PRO A 288 38.17 12.26 -20.14
N GLU A 289 38.28 13.53 -20.51
CA GLU A 289 38.38 14.64 -19.56
C GLU A 289 37.03 14.87 -18.84
N SER A 290 37.08 15.50 -17.67
CA SER A 290 35.96 15.55 -16.72
C SER A 290 34.72 16.32 -17.22
N TYR A 291 33.56 15.68 -17.14
CA TYR A 291 32.23 16.31 -17.29
C TYR A 291 31.56 16.52 -15.92
N GLU A 292 30.45 17.26 -15.89
CA GLU A 292 29.66 17.50 -14.68
C GLU A 292 28.73 16.31 -14.40
N ILE A 293 28.93 15.64 -13.25
CA ILE A 293 28.25 14.39 -12.89
C ILE A 293 26.95 14.73 -12.14
N LEU A 294 25.79 14.41 -12.75
CA LEU A 294 24.48 14.58 -12.13
C LEU A 294 24.06 13.43 -11.20
N THR A 295 24.51 12.20 -11.49
CA THR A 295 24.09 10.97 -10.80
C THR A 295 25.26 9.99 -10.66
N GLU A 296 25.19 9.03 -9.74
CA GLU A 296 26.27 8.04 -9.54
C GLU A 296 26.41 7.01 -10.70
N TYR A 297 25.53 7.09 -11.72
CA TYR A 297 25.58 6.21 -12.90
C TYR A 297 26.68 6.63 -13.88
N SER A 298 27.47 5.67 -14.35
CA SER A 298 28.52 5.88 -15.35
C SER A 298 28.02 5.53 -16.76
N TYR A 299 27.73 6.53 -17.58
CA TYR A 299 27.30 6.36 -18.97
C TYR A 299 28.49 6.31 -19.96
N PRO A 300 28.40 5.53 -21.06
CA PRO A 300 29.36 5.62 -22.15
C PRO A 300 29.20 6.97 -22.86
N MET A 301 30.31 7.58 -23.31
CA MET A 301 30.26 8.80 -24.13
C MET A 301 30.46 8.48 -25.61
N ILE A 302 29.47 8.79 -26.43
CA ILE A 302 29.60 8.92 -27.88
C ILE A 302 30.08 10.34 -28.24
N SER A 303 30.62 10.53 -29.44
CA SER A 303 31.36 11.73 -29.87
C SER A 303 30.55 13.04 -30.00
N GLY A 304 29.28 13.08 -29.58
CA GLY A 304 28.41 14.27 -29.58
C GLY A 304 28.51 15.10 -28.29
N ILE A 305 29.67 15.11 -27.62
CA ILE A 305 29.82 15.54 -26.22
C ILE A 305 29.43 17.02 -26.03
N ARG A 306 28.32 17.25 -25.32
CA ARG A 306 28.04 18.52 -24.63
C ARG A 306 28.71 18.48 -23.25
N THR A 307 29.20 19.62 -22.76
CA THR A 307 30.03 19.67 -21.53
C THR A 307 29.39 20.48 -20.39
N THR A 308 28.19 21.01 -20.59
CA THR A 308 27.50 21.94 -19.68
C THR A 308 26.02 21.62 -19.55
N LEU A 309 25.46 21.84 -18.34
CA LEU A 309 24.05 21.61 -18.03
C LEU A 309 23.11 22.63 -18.70
N VAL A 310 23.58 23.86 -18.91
CA VAL A 310 22.96 24.82 -19.83
C VAL A 310 23.58 24.64 -21.22
N ASP A 311 22.73 24.61 -22.24
CA ASP A 311 23.12 24.50 -23.64
C ASP A 311 23.88 25.78 -24.10
N PRO A 312 25.04 25.65 -24.78
CA PRO A 312 25.75 26.79 -25.34
C PRO A 312 24.95 27.63 -26.34
N ASP A 313 23.92 27.07 -26.98
CA ASP A 313 23.05 27.78 -27.93
C ASP A 313 21.87 28.50 -27.24
N THR A 314 21.65 28.33 -25.93
CA THR A 314 20.57 29.01 -25.19
C THR A 314 20.76 30.53 -25.20
N PRO A 315 19.75 31.33 -25.60
CA PRO A 315 19.87 32.79 -25.66
C PRO A 315 20.01 33.44 -24.27
N GLU A 316 20.82 34.51 -24.16
CA GLU A 316 21.06 35.22 -22.88
C GLU A 316 19.78 35.65 -22.16
N SER A 317 18.70 35.96 -22.90
CA SER A 317 17.40 36.34 -22.36
C SER A 317 16.67 35.20 -21.63
N ALA A 318 17.08 33.95 -21.82
CA ALA A 318 16.52 32.76 -21.17
C ALA A 318 17.36 32.27 -19.97
N LEU A 319 18.41 33.00 -19.55
CA LEU A 319 19.23 32.61 -18.40
C LEU A 319 18.57 32.85 -17.03
N THR A 320 17.46 33.61 -17.00
CA THR A 320 16.69 33.91 -15.78
C THR A 320 15.21 34.00 -16.08
N LYS A 321 14.35 33.49 -15.17
CA LYS A 321 12.89 33.64 -15.25
C LYS A 321 12.31 34.11 -13.91
N LYS A 322 11.15 34.75 -13.96
CA LYS A 322 10.44 35.24 -12.76
C LYS A 322 9.52 34.17 -12.19
N SER A 323 9.62 33.93 -10.88
CA SER A 323 8.68 33.09 -10.13
C SER A 323 7.32 33.77 -9.94
N LYS A 324 6.32 33.01 -9.48
CA LYS A 324 5.04 33.47 -8.93
C LYS A 324 5.16 34.67 -7.98
N ASN A 325 6.20 34.68 -7.14
CA ASN A 325 6.43 35.71 -6.12
C ASN A 325 7.25 36.90 -6.64
N GLY A 326 7.77 36.84 -7.86
CA GLY A 326 8.57 37.89 -8.49
C GLY A 326 10.08 37.76 -8.30
N ASP A 327 10.56 36.64 -7.75
CA ASP A 327 11.98 36.34 -7.57
C ASP A 327 12.66 35.98 -8.90
N ASP A 328 13.96 36.24 -9.00
CA ASP A 328 14.76 35.84 -10.16
C ASP A 328 15.34 34.44 -9.98
N TRP A 329 14.67 33.44 -10.55
CA TRP A 329 15.19 32.08 -10.66
C TRP A 329 16.18 31.99 -11.83
N THR A 330 17.20 31.16 -11.67
CA THR A 330 18.28 30.97 -12.65
C THR A 330 18.00 29.73 -13.48
N LEU A 331 18.28 29.78 -14.77
CA LEU A 331 18.29 28.61 -15.63
C LEU A 331 19.42 27.67 -15.18
N VAL A 332 19.07 26.43 -14.85
CA VAL A 332 20.02 25.41 -14.35
C VAL A 332 20.24 24.28 -15.34
N PHE A 333 19.24 23.98 -16.17
CA PHE A 333 19.36 23.04 -17.28
C PHE A 333 18.63 23.58 -18.52
N SER A 334 19.20 23.33 -19.69
CA SER A 334 18.49 23.48 -20.98
C SER A 334 18.95 22.44 -22.00
N ASP A 335 18.12 22.17 -23.00
CA ASP A 335 18.47 21.48 -24.23
C ASP A 335 17.72 22.16 -25.39
N GLU A 336 18.46 22.69 -26.35
CA GLU A 336 17.93 23.48 -27.47
C GLU A 336 17.94 22.66 -28.77
N PHE A 337 18.31 21.37 -28.72
CA PHE A 337 18.26 20.38 -29.82
C PHE A 337 18.91 20.76 -31.17
N ASN A 338 19.63 21.87 -31.25
CA ASN A 338 20.24 22.44 -32.46
C ASN A 338 21.27 21.54 -33.17
N ALA A 339 21.90 20.61 -32.45
CA ALA A 339 22.83 19.65 -33.03
C ALA A 339 22.08 18.59 -33.86
N GLU A 340 22.06 18.77 -35.18
CA GLU A 340 21.45 17.86 -36.17
C GLU A 340 21.92 16.41 -36.05
N GLY A 341 21.00 15.46 -36.14
CA GLY A 341 21.31 14.03 -36.25
C GLY A 341 21.72 13.35 -34.94
N ARG A 342 21.37 13.91 -33.78
CA ARG A 342 21.42 13.18 -32.49
C ARG A 342 20.47 12.00 -32.58
N THR A 343 21.00 10.83 -32.22
CA THR A 343 20.24 9.62 -31.94
C THR A 343 20.13 9.45 -30.42
N PHE A 344 19.14 8.68 -29.98
CA PHE A 344 18.82 8.50 -28.56
C PHE A 344 18.78 7.03 -28.15
N TYR A 345 19.51 6.14 -28.84
CA TYR A 345 19.68 4.76 -28.36
C TYR A 345 20.38 4.76 -26.99
N ASP A 346 20.28 3.65 -26.26
CA ASP A 346 20.85 3.60 -24.92
C ASP A 346 22.38 3.76 -24.95
N GLY A 347 22.87 4.79 -24.27
CA GLY A 347 24.26 5.23 -24.29
C GLY A 347 24.64 6.27 -25.36
N ASP A 348 23.74 6.71 -26.24
CA ASP A 348 24.06 7.71 -27.27
C ASP A 348 24.17 9.14 -26.73
N ASP A 349 23.22 9.53 -25.87
CA ASP A 349 23.04 10.90 -25.37
C ASP A 349 23.22 10.98 -23.85
N GLN A 350 23.73 12.10 -23.33
CA GLN A 350 24.03 12.27 -21.91
C GLN A 350 22.79 12.43 -21.03
N PHE A 351 21.72 13.07 -21.54
CA PHE A 351 20.57 13.48 -20.73
C PHE A 351 19.30 12.68 -21.05
N TRP A 352 19.21 12.12 -22.27
CA TRP A 352 18.02 11.43 -22.76
C TRP A 352 18.32 9.97 -23.16
N THR A 353 17.32 9.09 -23.04
CA THR A 353 17.30 7.78 -23.73
C THR A 353 15.91 7.61 -24.35
N ALA A 354 15.85 7.18 -25.61
CA ALA A 354 14.64 6.64 -26.20
C ALA A 354 14.55 5.13 -25.87
N PRO A 355 13.44 4.64 -25.31
CA PRO A 355 13.26 3.21 -25.03
C PRO A 355 12.81 2.44 -26.28
N ASP A 356 13.10 1.14 -26.29
CA ASP A 356 12.64 0.15 -27.29
C ASP A 356 11.57 -0.75 -26.63
N ILE A 357 10.33 -0.25 -26.54
CA ILE A 357 9.26 -0.84 -25.70
C ILE A 357 7.85 -0.72 -26.30
N HIS A 358 6.95 -1.62 -25.87
CA HIS A 358 5.50 -1.40 -25.88
C HIS A 358 5.06 -0.82 -24.52
N TYR A 359 4.22 0.22 -24.54
CA TYR A 359 3.73 0.86 -23.32
C TYR A 359 2.43 0.19 -22.83
N ASP A 360 2.58 -0.96 -22.17
CA ASP A 360 1.45 -1.82 -21.81
C ASP A 360 0.53 -1.22 -20.73
N ALA A 361 0.92 -0.15 -20.04
CA ALA A 361 0.05 0.55 -19.07
C ALA A 361 -1.20 1.15 -19.74
N THR A 362 -1.00 1.89 -20.84
CA THR A 362 -2.06 2.55 -21.63
C THR A 362 -2.57 1.70 -22.80
N LYS A 363 -2.00 0.50 -23.01
CA LYS A 363 -2.33 -0.42 -24.13
C LYS A 363 -2.17 0.24 -25.51
N ASP A 364 -1.07 0.97 -25.66
CA ASP A 364 -0.69 1.68 -26.88
C ASP A 364 -0.68 0.77 -28.13
N LEU A 365 -1.01 1.31 -29.31
CA LEU A 365 -1.14 0.56 -30.57
C LEU A 365 0.16 0.57 -31.40
N GLU A 366 1.12 1.34 -30.93
CA GLU A 366 2.46 1.57 -31.45
C GLU A 366 3.53 0.90 -30.58
N TRP A 367 4.67 0.65 -31.20
CA TRP A 367 5.91 0.39 -30.48
C TRP A 367 6.74 1.67 -30.40
N TYR A 368 7.22 2.04 -29.20
CA TYR A 368 8.20 3.10 -29.05
C TYR A 368 9.57 2.58 -29.48
N ASP A 369 10.15 3.22 -30.50
CA ASP A 369 11.39 2.79 -31.15
C ASP A 369 12.39 3.96 -31.15
N PRO A 370 13.65 3.76 -30.77
CA PRO A 370 14.64 4.84 -30.81
C PRO A 370 14.86 5.45 -32.21
N ASP A 371 14.61 4.71 -33.32
CA ASP A 371 14.75 5.27 -34.68
C ASP A 371 13.69 6.34 -35.04
N ALA A 372 12.63 6.42 -34.25
CA ALA A 372 11.56 7.39 -34.37
C ALA A 372 11.83 8.69 -33.58
N SER A 373 12.94 8.73 -32.83
CA SER A 373 13.37 9.86 -32.00
C SER A 373 14.72 10.38 -32.48
N SER A 374 14.77 11.59 -33.03
CA SER A 374 16.03 12.19 -33.53
C SER A 374 15.96 13.71 -33.68
N THR A 375 17.10 14.40 -33.65
CA THR A 375 17.13 15.85 -33.94
C THR A 375 17.27 16.13 -35.43
N ALA A 376 16.46 17.06 -35.95
CA ALA A 376 16.55 17.57 -37.33
C ALA A 376 15.84 18.92 -37.50
N ASN A 377 16.45 19.81 -38.29
CA ASN A 377 16.03 21.21 -38.46
C ASN A 377 15.96 22.00 -37.13
N GLY A 378 16.97 21.83 -36.27
CA GLY A 378 17.10 22.52 -34.98
C GLY A 378 16.13 22.06 -33.90
N THR A 379 15.48 20.91 -34.05
CA THR A 379 14.42 20.44 -33.15
C THR A 379 14.52 18.94 -32.90
N LEU A 380 14.15 18.48 -31.71
CA LEU A 380 13.84 17.08 -31.44
C LEU A 380 12.54 16.71 -32.17
N ASN A 381 12.59 15.66 -32.99
CA ASN A 381 11.45 15.11 -33.71
C ASN A 381 11.07 13.77 -33.08
N LEU A 382 9.83 13.66 -32.62
CA LEU A 382 9.18 12.41 -32.21
C LEU A 382 8.15 12.08 -33.30
N ARG A 383 8.50 11.14 -34.19
CA ARG A 383 7.73 10.83 -35.40
C ARG A 383 6.88 9.57 -35.19
N MET A 384 5.58 9.66 -35.46
CA MET A 384 4.72 8.48 -35.53
C MET A 384 4.53 8.02 -36.98
N ASP A 385 4.80 6.74 -37.23
CA ASP A 385 4.65 6.08 -38.53
C ASP A 385 3.55 5.01 -38.47
N ALA A 386 2.77 4.87 -39.55
CA ALA A 386 1.97 3.67 -39.83
C ALA A 386 2.88 2.52 -40.34
N PHE A 387 3.83 2.13 -39.49
CA PHE A 387 4.88 1.16 -39.78
C PHE A 387 4.74 -0.06 -38.87
N LYS A 388 4.68 -1.27 -39.47
CA LYS A 388 4.48 -2.51 -38.73
C LYS A 388 5.74 -2.93 -37.95
N ASN A 389 5.84 -2.49 -36.70
CA ASN A 389 6.93 -2.85 -35.79
C ASN A 389 6.49 -3.87 -34.72
N HIS A 390 7.36 -4.80 -34.33
CA HIS A 390 7.13 -5.76 -33.22
C HIS A 390 5.74 -6.46 -33.14
N ASN A 391 5.09 -6.67 -34.30
CA ASN A 391 3.71 -7.17 -34.50
C ASN A 391 2.56 -6.17 -34.26
N LEU A 392 2.86 -4.98 -33.77
CA LEU A 392 1.97 -3.82 -33.80
C LEU A 392 1.94 -3.18 -35.20
N PHE A 393 1.02 -2.24 -35.42
CA PHE A 393 0.81 -1.59 -36.74
C PHE A 393 1.43 -0.20 -36.86
N TYR A 394 1.81 0.38 -35.72
CA TYR A 394 2.36 1.73 -35.63
C TYR A 394 3.71 1.70 -34.91
N ARG A 395 4.48 2.78 -35.08
CA ARG A 395 5.74 3.03 -34.40
C ARG A 395 5.81 4.51 -34.04
N SER A 396 6.35 4.85 -32.87
CA SER A 396 6.47 6.25 -32.45
C SER A 396 7.75 6.55 -31.65
N GLY A 397 8.02 7.83 -31.44
CA GLY A 397 9.12 8.33 -30.63
C GLY A 397 8.73 8.64 -29.19
N MET A 398 9.62 8.30 -28.27
CA MET A 398 9.63 8.70 -26.85
C MET A 398 11.08 8.97 -26.45
N VAL A 399 11.32 9.99 -25.63
CA VAL A 399 12.55 10.14 -24.85
C VAL A 399 12.24 10.32 -23.37
N GLN A 400 13.07 9.75 -22.51
CA GLN A 400 13.01 9.88 -21.05
C GLN A 400 14.37 10.33 -20.50
N SER A 401 14.38 11.16 -19.44
CA SER A 401 15.60 11.55 -18.71
C SER A 401 15.89 10.71 -17.46
N TRP A 402 15.10 9.64 -17.25
CA TRP A 402 15.17 8.74 -16.09
C TRP A 402 16.61 8.31 -15.75
N ASN A 403 16.99 8.46 -14.48
CA ASN A 403 18.36 8.30 -13.93
C ASN A 403 19.50 9.15 -14.53
N LYS A 404 19.27 9.89 -15.63
CA LYS A 404 20.28 10.76 -16.26
C LYS A 404 20.22 12.21 -15.76
N MET A 405 19.01 12.77 -15.71
CA MET A 405 18.75 14.14 -15.24
C MET A 405 17.36 14.17 -14.59
N CYS A 406 17.30 14.67 -13.36
CA CYS A 406 16.06 14.82 -12.60
C CYS A 406 16.00 16.21 -11.95
N PHE A 407 14.89 16.58 -11.32
CA PHE A 407 14.75 17.82 -10.54
C PHE A 407 13.71 17.66 -9.45
N THR A 408 13.91 18.28 -8.27
CA THR A 408 13.00 18.13 -7.11
C THR A 408 11.99 19.27 -6.96
N GLN A 409 12.17 20.37 -7.70
CA GLN A 409 11.35 21.59 -7.72
C GLN A 409 11.82 22.50 -8.87
N GLY A 410 11.05 23.54 -9.18
CA GLY A 410 11.44 24.58 -10.13
C GLY A 410 10.36 24.91 -11.17
N HIS A 411 10.76 25.66 -12.19
CA HIS A 411 9.95 26.00 -13.35
C HIS A 411 10.46 25.20 -14.56
N LEU A 412 9.63 24.33 -15.10
CA LEU A 412 9.84 23.57 -16.33
C LEU A 412 9.15 24.30 -17.49
N GLU A 413 9.89 24.61 -18.55
CA GLU A 413 9.40 25.21 -19.78
C GLU A 413 9.82 24.34 -20.97
N ILE A 414 8.86 23.98 -21.84
CA ILE A 414 9.10 23.19 -23.05
C ILE A 414 8.45 23.90 -24.23
N SER A 415 9.24 24.28 -25.23
CA SER A 415 8.76 24.83 -26.50
C SER A 415 8.45 23.70 -27.47
N ALA A 416 7.19 23.55 -27.85
CA ALA A 416 6.73 22.43 -28.66
C ALA A 416 5.73 22.84 -29.75
N ARG A 417 5.71 22.02 -30.81
CA ARG A 417 4.69 22.03 -31.86
C ARG A 417 4.03 20.66 -31.91
N LEU A 418 2.71 20.66 -31.76
CA LEU A 418 1.90 19.44 -31.65
C LEU A 418 1.69 18.78 -33.03
N PRO A 419 1.51 17.46 -33.13
CA PRO A 419 1.38 16.73 -34.39
C PRO A 419 0.01 16.93 -35.07
N ASN A 420 -0.06 16.65 -36.37
CA ASN A 420 -1.31 16.64 -37.16
C ASN A 420 -2.10 17.99 -37.10
N TYR A 421 -3.44 17.94 -37.15
CA TYR A 421 -4.36 19.07 -36.91
C TYR A 421 -4.97 19.00 -35.51
N GLY A 422 -5.04 20.15 -34.82
CA GLY A 422 -5.63 20.27 -33.48
C GLY A 422 -7.15 20.08 -33.36
N ASN A 423 -7.85 19.68 -34.41
CA ASN A 423 -9.29 19.32 -34.36
C ASN A 423 -9.54 17.82 -34.63
N VAL A 424 -8.47 17.02 -34.82
CA VAL A 424 -8.52 15.57 -35.06
C VAL A 424 -8.13 14.81 -33.80
N THR A 425 -9.04 13.96 -33.32
CA THR A 425 -8.86 13.15 -32.10
C THR A 425 -8.15 11.82 -32.39
N GLY A 426 -7.28 11.37 -31.48
CA GLY A 426 -6.67 10.04 -31.51
C GLY A 426 -5.16 9.97 -31.25
N LEU A 427 -4.45 11.11 -31.23
CA LEU A 427 -3.04 11.20 -30.84
C LEU A 427 -2.94 11.78 -29.43
N TRP A 428 -1.94 11.33 -28.64
CA TRP A 428 -1.60 11.87 -27.32
C TRP A 428 -0.14 12.33 -27.34
N PRO A 429 0.14 13.58 -27.78
CA PRO A 429 1.43 14.20 -27.56
C PRO A 429 1.57 14.53 -26.07
N GLY A 430 2.33 13.71 -25.35
CA GLY A 430 2.57 13.82 -23.92
C GLY A 430 3.88 14.54 -23.63
N MET A 431 3.83 15.55 -22.76
CA MET A 431 5.02 16.09 -22.09
C MET A 431 4.73 16.12 -20.59
N TRP A 432 5.48 15.33 -19.84
CA TRP A 432 5.16 15.02 -18.46
C TRP A 432 6.41 14.66 -17.67
N SER A 433 6.23 14.39 -16.38
CA SER A 433 7.31 14.13 -15.44
C SER A 433 6.87 13.18 -14.35
N MET A 434 7.77 12.31 -13.91
CA MET A 434 7.47 11.27 -12.91
C MET A 434 8.65 11.02 -11.98
N GLY A 435 8.36 10.77 -10.70
CA GLY A 435 9.38 10.47 -9.69
C GLY A 435 10.23 9.24 -10.02
N ASN A 436 11.56 9.38 -9.91
CA ASN A 436 12.56 8.45 -10.46
C ASN A 436 12.53 7.01 -9.89
N LEU A 437 11.80 6.76 -8.79
CA LEU A 437 11.62 5.42 -8.22
C LEU A 437 10.75 4.48 -9.08
N GLY A 438 9.96 5.02 -10.02
CA GLY A 438 9.36 4.27 -11.12
C GLY A 438 10.06 4.60 -12.44
N ARG A 439 9.94 3.73 -13.46
CA ARG A 439 10.37 4.02 -14.83
C ARG A 439 9.19 3.92 -15.80
N PRO A 440 8.94 4.94 -16.64
CA PRO A 440 7.83 4.95 -17.61
C PRO A 440 7.84 3.71 -18.52
N GLY A 441 6.71 3.01 -18.59
CA GLY A 441 6.54 1.80 -19.40
C GLY A 441 7.08 0.50 -18.79
N TYR A 442 7.65 0.54 -17.58
CA TYR A 442 8.14 -0.65 -16.86
C TYR A 442 7.24 -0.93 -15.65
N LEU A 443 6.10 -1.60 -15.89
CA LEU A 443 4.99 -1.78 -14.94
C LEU A 443 5.42 -2.28 -13.55
N ALA A 444 6.30 -3.28 -13.49
CA ALA A 444 6.82 -3.82 -12.23
C ALA A 444 7.65 -2.83 -11.39
N SER A 445 8.18 -1.76 -12.01
CA SER A 445 8.83 -0.66 -11.28
C SER A 445 7.82 0.33 -10.69
N THR A 446 6.73 0.60 -11.40
CA THR A 446 5.69 1.56 -11.00
C THR A 446 4.70 1.00 -9.97
N GLU A 447 4.50 -0.32 -9.91
CA GLU A 447 3.53 -0.97 -9.02
C GLU A 447 3.66 -0.49 -7.55
N GLY A 448 2.58 0.05 -6.99
CA GLY A 448 2.52 0.53 -5.60
C GLY A 448 3.44 1.72 -5.28
N VAL A 449 4.03 2.37 -6.29
CA VAL A 449 4.92 3.53 -6.13
C VAL A 449 4.35 4.70 -6.93
N TRP A 450 3.91 4.47 -8.17
CA TRP A 450 3.01 5.36 -8.89
C TRP A 450 1.56 5.17 -8.42
N PRO A 451 0.72 6.22 -8.36
CA PRO A 451 1.02 7.65 -8.43
C PRO A 451 1.16 8.27 -7.01
N TYR A 452 1.82 7.59 -6.08
CA TYR A 452 1.81 8.00 -4.66
C TYR A 452 2.63 9.27 -4.40
N SER A 453 2.03 10.22 -3.67
CA SER A 453 2.76 11.29 -2.98
C SER A 453 2.27 11.39 -1.55
N TYR A 454 2.86 10.55 -0.68
CA TYR A 454 2.26 10.26 0.62
C TYR A 454 3.28 9.80 1.68
N ASP A 455 3.14 10.35 2.89
CA ASP A 455 4.05 10.16 4.03
C ASP A 455 3.33 9.65 5.30
N SER A 456 2.00 9.55 5.28
CA SER A 456 1.19 9.18 6.44
C SER A 456 1.09 7.65 6.63
N CYS A 457 0.80 7.19 7.86
CA CYS A 457 0.72 5.76 8.21
C CYS A 457 -0.70 5.36 8.66
N ASP A 458 -1.62 5.30 7.71
CA ASP A 458 -3.05 5.07 7.94
C ASP A 458 -3.64 4.14 6.86
N ALA A 459 -4.92 4.26 6.54
CA ALA A 459 -5.55 3.44 5.50
C ALA A 459 -4.95 3.69 4.11
N GLY A 460 -4.42 4.88 3.84
CA GLY A 460 -3.87 5.30 2.55
C GLY A 460 -2.73 4.41 2.03
N ILE A 461 -1.93 3.81 2.92
CA ILE A 461 -0.79 2.96 2.53
C ILE A 461 -1.18 1.50 2.25
N THR A 462 -2.47 1.15 2.29
CA THR A 462 -2.96 -0.23 2.23
C THR A 462 -3.64 -0.56 0.89
N PRO A 463 -3.72 -1.84 0.49
CA PRO A 463 -4.49 -2.26 -0.67
C PRO A 463 -5.90 -1.68 -0.65
N ASN A 464 -6.32 -1.10 -1.79
CA ASN A 464 -7.61 -0.46 -1.99
C ASN A 464 -7.95 0.65 -0.95
N GLN A 465 -6.96 1.27 -0.30
CA GLN A 465 -7.15 2.19 0.84
C GLN A 465 -7.96 1.58 2.00
N SER A 466 -7.89 0.26 2.18
CA SER A 466 -8.76 -0.51 3.09
C SER A 466 -10.26 -0.34 2.84
N SER A 467 -10.67 0.10 1.64
CA SER A 467 -12.07 0.30 1.27
C SER A 467 -12.59 -0.83 0.36
N PRO A 468 -13.78 -1.41 0.64
CA PRO A 468 -14.40 -2.44 -0.18
C PRO A 468 -15.29 -1.89 -1.31
N ASP A 469 -15.45 -0.58 -1.44
CA ASP A 469 -16.32 0.08 -2.42
C ASP A 469 -15.71 0.17 -3.84
N GLY A 470 -14.40 0.02 -3.96
CA GLY A 470 -13.66 0.12 -5.23
C GLY A 470 -13.15 1.53 -5.56
N ILE A 471 -13.06 2.44 -4.58
CA ILE A 471 -12.42 3.77 -4.75
C ILE A 471 -10.97 3.68 -5.22
N SER A 472 -10.27 2.59 -4.89
CA SER A 472 -8.91 2.32 -5.31
C SER A 472 -8.72 0.83 -5.55
N TYR A 473 -8.01 0.48 -6.61
CA TYR A 473 -7.50 -0.87 -6.94
C TYR A 473 -5.97 -0.94 -6.82
N LEU A 474 -5.32 0.07 -6.23
CA LEU A 474 -3.88 0.06 -5.99
C LEU A 474 -3.51 -0.96 -4.90
N PRO A 475 -2.35 -1.64 -5.00
CA PRO A 475 -1.89 -2.65 -4.03
C PRO A 475 -1.41 -2.05 -2.69
N GLY A 476 -1.72 -0.78 -2.40
CA GLY A 476 -1.13 0.01 -1.32
C GLY A 476 0.22 0.62 -1.70
N GLN A 477 0.78 1.43 -0.81
CA GLN A 477 2.06 2.11 -1.03
C GLN A 477 3.22 1.16 -0.69
N ARG A 478 3.93 0.68 -1.71
CA ARG A 478 5.06 -0.25 -1.63
C ARG A 478 6.21 0.30 -0.79
N LEU A 479 6.44 1.61 -0.85
CA LEU A 479 7.52 2.31 -0.15
C LEU A 479 6.96 3.37 0.84
N ASN A 480 6.21 2.90 1.83
CA ASN A 480 5.57 3.76 2.84
C ASN A 480 6.49 4.03 4.06
N ALA A 481 6.29 5.17 4.72
CA ALA A 481 7.04 5.59 5.91
C ALA A 481 7.05 4.56 7.05
N CYS A 482 6.01 3.71 7.13
CA CYS A 482 5.86 2.69 8.17
C CYS A 482 6.36 1.28 7.78
N THR A 483 7.11 1.16 6.68
CA THR A 483 7.81 -0.05 6.25
C THR A 483 8.74 -0.57 7.35
N CYS A 484 8.70 -1.88 7.60
CA CYS A 484 9.29 -2.46 8.81
C CYS A 484 10.81 -2.70 8.73
N PRO A 485 11.50 -2.80 9.88
CA PRO A 485 12.93 -3.11 9.91
C PRO A 485 13.24 -4.44 9.22
N GLY A 486 14.18 -4.41 8.26
CA GLY A 486 14.57 -5.58 7.46
C GLY A 486 13.78 -5.80 6.17
N GLU A 487 12.69 -5.04 5.93
CA GLU A 487 12.00 -5.02 4.64
C GLU A 487 12.68 -4.00 3.69
N SER A 488 12.49 -4.16 2.37
CA SER A 488 13.14 -3.33 1.33
C SER A 488 12.55 -1.91 1.27
N HIS A 489 13.42 -0.89 1.31
CA HIS A 489 13.05 0.53 1.26
C HIS A 489 14.29 1.41 1.05
N PRO A 490 14.25 2.54 0.30
CA PRO A 490 15.39 3.46 0.18
C PRO A 490 15.76 4.13 1.52
N ASN A 491 14.85 4.92 2.09
CA ASN A 491 15.04 5.68 3.33
C ASN A 491 13.86 5.46 4.30
N ARG A 492 13.91 4.41 5.13
CA ARG A 492 12.79 4.08 6.04
C ARG A 492 12.48 5.22 7.02
N GLY A 493 11.21 5.57 7.12
CA GLY A 493 10.71 6.67 7.96
C GLY A 493 10.15 7.84 7.18
N THR A 494 10.41 7.89 5.87
CA THR A 494 9.81 8.80 4.88
C THR A 494 8.98 7.96 3.90
N GLY A 495 7.79 8.43 3.52
CA GLY A 495 6.99 7.81 2.47
C GLY A 495 7.46 8.26 1.09
N ARG A 496 7.51 7.31 0.16
CA ARG A 496 8.14 7.43 -1.15
C ARG A 496 7.22 6.96 -2.28
N GLY A 497 7.44 7.47 -3.47
CA GLY A 497 6.55 7.24 -4.60
C GLY A 497 7.14 7.64 -5.95
N ALA A 498 6.28 7.62 -6.96
CA ALA A 498 6.52 8.12 -8.31
C ALA A 498 5.23 8.81 -8.79
N PRO A 499 4.86 9.97 -8.19
CA PRO A 499 3.72 10.74 -8.65
C PRO A 499 4.03 11.35 -10.01
N GLU A 500 2.98 11.75 -10.73
CA GLU A 500 3.05 12.17 -12.13
C GLU A 500 2.50 13.60 -12.27
N ILE A 501 3.24 14.46 -12.99
CA ILE A 501 2.86 15.84 -13.27
C ILE A 501 2.97 16.10 -14.77
N ASP A 502 1.83 16.40 -15.37
CA ASP A 502 1.66 16.59 -16.80
C ASP A 502 1.83 18.07 -17.15
N VAL A 503 2.81 18.39 -18.00
CA VAL A 503 2.96 19.73 -18.60
C VAL A 503 1.85 19.95 -19.63
N ILE A 504 1.62 18.93 -20.44
CA ILE A 504 0.50 18.81 -21.37
C ILE A 504 0.30 17.34 -21.74
N GLU A 505 -0.93 16.87 -21.58
CA GLU A 505 -1.52 15.84 -22.42
C GLU A 505 -2.29 16.55 -23.55
N GLY A 506 -1.92 16.33 -24.80
CA GLY A 506 -2.65 16.94 -25.92
C GLY A 506 -3.92 16.16 -26.26
N GLU A 507 -5.08 16.78 -26.04
CA GLU A 507 -6.39 16.21 -26.35
C GLU A 507 -7.14 17.04 -27.40
N VAL A 508 -8.32 16.56 -27.81
CA VAL A 508 -9.30 17.31 -28.60
C VAL A 508 -10.66 17.28 -27.91
N SER A 509 -11.16 18.45 -27.54
CA SER A 509 -12.51 18.60 -26.99
C SER A 509 -13.55 18.34 -28.09
N THR A 510 -14.39 17.33 -27.88
CA THR A 510 -15.39 16.86 -28.84
C THR A 510 -16.82 17.27 -28.43
N ASP A 511 -17.57 17.88 -29.34
CA ASP A 511 -19.01 18.14 -29.13
C ASP A 511 -19.83 16.98 -29.67
N SER A 512 -20.29 16.10 -28.79
CA SER A 512 -21.16 14.96 -29.11
C SER A 512 -22.52 15.36 -29.71
N THR A 513 -22.88 16.65 -29.73
CA THR A 513 -24.05 17.18 -30.43
C THR A 513 -23.76 17.74 -31.82
N GLY A 514 -22.48 17.83 -32.23
CA GLY A 514 -22.04 18.30 -33.55
C GLY A 514 -22.36 19.76 -33.88
N LYS A 515 -22.52 20.63 -32.87
CA LYS A 515 -22.91 22.05 -33.04
C LYS A 515 -21.73 23.01 -32.95
N LYS A 516 -20.66 22.61 -32.25
CA LYS A 516 -19.34 23.23 -32.28
C LYS A 516 -18.40 22.38 -33.14
N SER A 517 -17.38 23.03 -33.69
CA SER A 517 -16.22 22.29 -34.22
C SER A 517 -15.40 21.72 -33.06
N ASN A 518 -14.69 20.63 -33.31
CA ASN A 518 -13.68 20.11 -32.39
C ASN A 518 -12.56 21.13 -32.19
N ILE A 519 -12.04 21.25 -30.97
CA ILE A 519 -10.94 22.18 -30.65
C ILE A 519 -9.92 21.49 -29.74
N GLY A 520 -8.65 21.65 -30.06
CA GLY A 520 -7.53 21.10 -29.29
C GLY A 520 -7.47 21.70 -27.89
N VAL A 521 -7.15 20.88 -26.90
CA VAL A 521 -6.94 21.31 -25.52
C VAL A 521 -5.68 20.69 -24.95
N ALA A 522 -5.03 21.39 -24.04
CA ALA A 522 -4.05 20.80 -23.14
C ALA A 522 -4.78 20.34 -21.88
N SER A 523 -4.85 19.04 -21.60
CA SER A 523 -5.05 18.57 -20.23
C SER A 523 -3.74 18.83 -19.48
N GLN A 524 -3.84 19.46 -18.31
CA GLN A 524 -2.74 19.81 -17.43
C GLN A 524 -3.09 19.27 -16.04
N SER A 525 -2.25 18.37 -15.53
CA SER A 525 -2.68 17.34 -14.58
C SER A 525 -1.62 17.04 -13.50
N LEU A 526 -2.10 16.76 -12.30
CA LEU A 526 -1.35 16.18 -11.18
C LEU A 526 -2.06 14.88 -10.77
N GLN A 527 -1.38 13.75 -10.90
CA GLN A 527 -1.90 12.44 -10.59
C GLN A 527 -1.44 12.00 -9.19
N LEU A 528 -2.37 11.48 -8.39
CA LEU A 528 -2.18 11.24 -6.96
C LEU A 528 -2.78 9.93 -6.48
N ALA A 529 -2.06 9.32 -5.53
CA ALA A 529 -2.59 8.39 -4.55
C ALA A 529 -2.06 8.75 -3.15
N PRO A 530 -2.83 8.55 -2.07
CA PRO A 530 -4.22 8.07 -2.04
C PRO A 530 -5.26 9.04 -2.65
N MET A 531 -6.43 8.51 -2.99
CA MET A 531 -7.57 9.25 -3.54
C MET A 531 -8.51 9.76 -2.42
N ASP A 532 -8.98 11.00 -2.58
CA ASP A 532 -10.06 11.61 -1.78
C ASP A 532 -11.40 10.92 -2.00
N ILE A 533 -12.36 11.11 -1.07
CA ILE A 533 -13.74 10.68 -1.31
C ILE A 533 -14.29 11.45 -2.53
N TRP A 534 -14.70 10.71 -3.56
CA TRP A 534 -15.09 11.21 -4.90
C TRP A 534 -13.97 11.75 -5.79
N TYR A 535 -12.69 11.52 -5.46
CA TYR A 535 -11.53 11.99 -6.24
C TYR A 535 -11.44 13.53 -6.37
N MET A 536 -12.05 14.29 -5.45
CA MET A 536 -12.15 15.74 -5.52
C MET A 536 -11.23 16.42 -4.48
N PRO A 537 -10.32 17.33 -4.88
CA PRO A 537 -9.52 18.14 -3.95
C PRO A 537 -10.38 19.24 -3.29
N ASP A 538 -9.80 19.97 -2.32
CA ASP A 538 -10.41 21.22 -1.86
C ASP A 538 -10.20 22.36 -2.88
N TYR A 539 -11.29 22.73 -3.56
CA TYR A 539 -11.32 23.78 -4.56
C TYR A 539 -11.18 25.20 -4.00
N ASP A 540 -11.34 25.43 -2.69
CA ASP A 540 -11.03 26.73 -2.08
C ASP A 540 -9.50 27.03 -2.14
N PHE A 541 -8.68 26.00 -2.41
CA PHE A 541 -7.23 26.09 -2.65
C PHE A 541 -6.82 25.81 -4.10
N VAL A 542 -7.73 26.03 -5.07
CA VAL A 542 -7.49 25.89 -6.51
C VAL A 542 -7.87 27.18 -7.26
N GLU A 543 -6.98 27.66 -8.13
CA GLU A 543 -7.10 28.97 -8.79
C GLU A 543 -7.01 28.83 -10.32
N ILE A 544 -8.06 29.25 -11.04
CA ILE A 544 -8.08 29.36 -12.50
C ILE A 544 -7.97 30.82 -12.92
N TYR A 545 -6.98 31.13 -13.75
CA TYR A 545 -6.65 32.51 -14.13
C TYR A 545 -7.51 33.05 -15.27
N ASN A 546 -7.98 32.19 -16.18
CA ASN A 546 -8.87 32.59 -17.27
C ASN A 546 -9.93 31.52 -17.57
N ALA A 547 -11.05 31.60 -16.84
CA ALA A 547 -12.24 30.75 -17.01
C ALA A 547 -12.96 30.88 -18.38
N SER A 548 -12.42 31.67 -19.32
CA SER A 548 -12.92 31.74 -20.71
C SER A 548 -12.22 30.75 -21.66
N VAL A 549 -11.07 30.20 -21.26
CA VAL A 549 -10.27 29.25 -22.06
C VAL A 549 -9.79 28.03 -21.26
N THR A 550 -9.65 28.15 -19.94
CA THR A 550 -9.30 27.06 -19.01
C THR A 550 -10.50 26.68 -18.15
N THR A 551 -10.73 25.39 -17.96
CA THR A 551 -11.75 24.84 -17.04
C THR A 551 -11.16 23.65 -16.28
N MET A 552 -11.66 23.35 -15.09
CA MET A 552 -11.40 22.02 -14.49
C MET A 552 -11.90 20.94 -15.43
N ASN A 553 -11.16 19.83 -15.52
CA ASN A 553 -11.54 18.67 -16.32
C ASN A 553 -12.78 18.00 -15.70
N THR A 554 -13.61 17.37 -16.52
CA THR A 554 -14.70 16.50 -16.05
C THR A 554 -14.21 15.10 -15.64
N TYR A 555 -13.00 14.72 -16.04
CA TYR A 555 -12.31 13.54 -15.55
C TYR A 555 -11.49 13.87 -14.30
N ALA A 556 -11.84 13.24 -13.18
CA ALA A 556 -11.17 13.41 -11.88
C ALA A 556 -10.27 12.22 -11.49
N GLY A 557 -10.08 11.24 -12.40
CA GLY A 557 -9.36 10.00 -12.14
C GLY A 557 -10.22 8.73 -12.28
N GLY A 558 -9.75 7.65 -11.68
CA GLY A 558 -10.35 6.32 -11.72
C GLY A 558 -9.67 5.37 -10.72
N PRO A 559 -9.90 4.04 -10.82
CA PRO A 559 -9.49 3.10 -9.77
C PRO A 559 -7.97 3.01 -9.51
N PHE A 560 -7.12 3.56 -10.39
CA PHE A 560 -5.66 3.56 -10.21
C PHE A 560 -5.07 4.95 -9.90
N GLN A 561 -5.83 6.04 -10.02
CA GLN A 561 -5.35 7.41 -9.76
C GLN A 561 -6.49 8.38 -9.41
N GLN A 562 -6.26 9.33 -8.53
CA GLN A 562 -6.96 10.62 -8.58
C GLN A 562 -6.20 11.54 -9.54
N ALA A 563 -6.91 12.22 -10.44
CA ALA A 563 -6.31 13.15 -11.40
C ALA A 563 -6.86 14.55 -11.15
N LEU A 564 -6.06 15.41 -10.50
CA LEU A 564 -6.37 16.82 -10.35
C LEU A 564 -5.94 17.51 -11.65
N SER A 565 -6.90 17.77 -12.54
CA SER A 565 -6.60 18.30 -13.88
C SER A 565 -7.52 19.42 -14.35
N ALA A 566 -6.99 20.27 -15.24
CA ALA A 566 -7.73 21.29 -15.96
C ALA A 566 -7.41 21.22 -17.46
N THR A 567 -8.40 21.50 -18.31
CA THR A 567 -8.22 21.59 -19.75
C THR A 567 -8.16 23.05 -20.20
N THR A 568 -7.15 23.40 -21.00
CA THR A 568 -6.95 24.74 -21.57
C THR A 568 -7.04 24.70 -23.09
N THR A 569 -7.88 25.57 -23.67
CA THR A 569 -8.13 25.66 -25.12
C THR A 569 -6.89 26.12 -25.88
N LEU A 570 -6.49 25.37 -26.91
CA LEU A 570 -5.29 25.63 -27.71
C LEU A 570 -5.61 26.30 -29.06
N ASN A 571 -4.61 26.98 -29.61
CA ASN A 571 -4.71 27.59 -30.94
C ASN A 571 -4.32 26.57 -32.03
N VAL A 572 -5.12 26.48 -33.08
CA VAL A 572 -4.86 25.60 -34.24
C VAL A 572 -3.49 25.84 -34.89
N THR A 573 -2.92 27.06 -34.79
CA THR A 573 -1.63 27.41 -35.39
C THR A 573 -0.40 26.82 -34.67
N TRP A 574 -0.58 26.16 -33.52
CA TRP A 574 0.48 25.48 -32.75
C TRP A 574 0.64 23.99 -33.12
N TYR A 575 -0.09 23.55 -34.13
CA TYR A 575 -0.10 22.18 -34.65
C TYR A 575 0.65 22.09 -35.99
N GLU A 576 1.12 20.90 -36.33
CA GLU A 576 1.93 20.59 -37.51
C GLU A 576 1.29 21.04 -38.83
N MET A 577 -0.04 20.90 -38.95
CA MET A 577 -0.82 21.20 -40.16
C MET A 577 -1.77 22.41 -40.03
N GLY A 578 -1.63 23.25 -39.00
CA GLY A 578 -2.53 24.38 -38.75
C GLY A 578 -2.32 25.59 -39.66
N ASP A 579 -3.38 26.35 -39.98
CA ASP A 579 -3.34 27.53 -40.87
C ASP A 579 -2.21 28.53 -40.52
N ASN A 580 -1.34 28.86 -41.49
CA ASN A 580 -0.08 29.59 -41.27
C ASN A 580 0.91 28.76 -40.44
N GLU A 581 1.23 27.58 -40.98
CA GLU A 581 1.87 26.44 -40.33
C GLU A 581 3.20 26.76 -39.59
N HIS A 582 3.55 25.84 -38.68
CA HIS A 582 4.86 25.69 -38.02
C HIS A 582 5.18 26.56 -36.78
N ASN A 583 4.22 27.27 -36.17
CA ASN A 583 4.52 27.99 -34.93
C ASN A 583 4.72 27.03 -33.75
N PHE A 584 5.74 27.30 -32.94
CA PHE A 584 5.95 26.65 -31.64
C PHE A 584 5.22 27.44 -30.54
N GLN A 585 4.91 26.76 -29.43
CA GLN A 585 4.33 27.35 -28.23
C GLN A 585 5.01 26.78 -26.99
N THR A 586 5.20 27.61 -25.96
CA THR A 586 5.73 27.15 -24.66
C THR A 586 4.63 26.55 -23.80
N TYR A 587 4.87 25.38 -23.25
CA TYR A 587 4.06 24.74 -22.23
C TYR A 587 4.94 24.54 -20.99
N GLY A 588 4.37 24.60 -19.78
CA GLY A 588 5.20 24.48 -18.59
C GLY A 588 4.42 24.38 -17.29
N TYR A 589 5.16 24.10 -16.22
CA TYR A 589 4.69 24.28 -14.85
C TYR A 589 5.78 24.86 -13.96
N GLU A 590 5.37 25.46 -12.85
CA GLU A 590 6.21 25.98 -11.76
C GLU A 590 5.74 25.36 -10.46
N TYR A 591 6.63 24.69 -9.73
CA TYR A 591 6.27 24.14 -8.43
C TYR A 591 7.35 24.28 -7.36
N LEU A 592 6.87 24.40 -6.13
CA LEU A 592 7.65 24.31 -4.89
C LEU A 592 7.05 23.23 -4.00
N ASN A 593 7.92 22.36 -3.51
CA ASN A 593 7.58 21.20 -2.68
C ASN A 593 7.53 21.52 -1.16
N ASP A 594 7.38 22.79 -0.80
CA ASP A 594 7.21 23.18 0.60
C ASP A 594 5.85 22.65 1.13
N ARG A 595 5.79 22.40 2.43
CA ARG A 595 4.60 21.89 3.10
C ARG A 595 3.57 23.00 3.32
N ASP A 596 4.04 24.17 3.74
CA ASP A 596 3.21 25.20 4.38
C ASP A 596 2.81 26.31 3.40
N ASP A 597 3.61 26.59 2.35
CA ASP A 597 3.28 27.55 1.28
C ASP A 597 3.50 27.01 -0.16
N GLY A 598 3.77 25.71 -0.30
CA GLY A 598 4.00 25.04 -1.58
C GLY A 598 2.83 25.13 -2.55
N TYR A 599 3.14 25.14 -3.84
CA TYR A 599 2.17 25.20 -4.92
C TYR A 599 2.70 24.52 -6.19
N LEU A 600 1.78 24.20 -7.09
CA LEU A 600 2.03 23.75 -8.46
C LEU A 600 1.15 24.59 -9.39
N ARG A 601 1.76 25.28 -10.36
CA ARG A 601 1.12 26.20 -11.30
C ARG A 601 1.46 25.80 -12.73
N TRP A 602 0.47 25.74 -13.61
CA TRP A 602 0.67 25.45 -15.03
C TRP A 602 0.58 26.71 -15.90
N PHE A 603 1.16 26.61 -17.11
CA PHE A 603 1.23 27.69 -18.10
C PHE A 603 0.94 27.17 -19.51
N VAL A 604 0.38 28.05 -20.34
CA VAL A 604 0.37 27.93 -21.80
C VAL A 604 0.79 29.29 -22.38
N GLY A 605 1.87 29.31 -23.15
CA GLY A 605 2.59 30.54 -23.49
C GLY A 605 3.31 31.10 -22.27
N GLN A 606 3.07 32.37 -21.96
CA GLN A 606 3.54 33.03 -20.73
C GLN A 606 2.41 33.23 -19.70
N ASP A 607 1.17 32.88 -20.06
CA ASP A 607 0.00 33.06 -19.21
C ASP A 607 -0.19 31.82 -18.30
N PRO A 608 -0.39 32.01 -16.98
CA PRO A 608 -0.74 30.92 -16.09
C PRO A 608 -2.18 30.44 -16.37
N THR A 609 -2.42 29.13 -16.25
CA THR A 609 -3.72 28.50 -16.51
C THR A 609 -4.42 28.11 -15.20
N LEU A 610 -3.76 27.24 -14.44
CA LEU A 610 -4.19 26.66 -13.17
C LEU A 610 -3.11 26.90 -12.09
N THR A 611 -3.52 27.04 -10.82
CA THR A 611 -2.62 26.87 -9.66
C THR A 611 -3.32 26.06 -8.58
N VAL A 612 -2.62 25.05 -8.07
CA VAL A 612 -2.99 24.23 -6.92
C VAL A 612 -2.03 24.57 -5.78
N TYR A 613 -2.56 24.82 -4.59
CA TYR A 613 -1.76 25.03 -3.37
C TYR A 613 -1.68 23.72 -2.57
N SER A 614 -0.65 23.51 -1.76
CA SER A 614 -0.49 22.26 -0.97
C SER A 614 -1.71 21.94 -0.11
N ASN A 615 -2.41 22.97 0.38
CA ASN A 615 -3.67 22.88 1.12
C ASN A 615 -4.83 22.21 0.38
N ALA A 616 -4.84 22.19 -0.96
CA ALA A 616 -5.88 21.50 -1.74
C ALA A 616 -5.86 19.97 -1.53
N LEU A 617 -4.74 19.45 -0.99
CA LEU A 617 -4.45 18.04 -0.78
C LEU A 617 -4.41 17.65 0.72
N HIS A 618 -5.17 18.39 1.54
CA HIS A 618 -5.33 18.14 2.96
C HIS A 618 -5.96 16.76 3.26
N PRO A 619 -5.91 16.25 4.52
CA PRO A 619 -6.58 15.03 4.93
C PRO A 619 -8.09 15.03 4.62
N ASP A 620 -8.60 13.94 4.05
CA ASP A 620 -10.03 13.66 3.88
C ASP A 620 -10.34 12.20 4.27
N GLY A 621 -11.58 11.91 4.64
CA GLY A 621 -12.06 10.55 4.89
C GLY A 621 -11.23 9.75 5.89
N ASN A 622 -10.47 8.77 5.37
CA ASN A 622 -9.59 7.88 6.14
C ASN A 622 -8.09 8.04 5.80
N ILE A 623 -7.72 9.11 5.08
CA ILE A 623 -6.36 9.41 4.63
C ILE A 623 -5.83 10.72 5.24
N GLY A 624 -4.53 10.74 5.54
CA GLY A 624 -3.77 11.91 5.97
C GLY A 624 -3.39 12.86 4.82
N TRP A 625 -2.41 13.72 5.08
CA TRP A 625 -1.99 14.77 4.14
C TRP A 625 -1.18 14.19 2.97
N ARG A 626 -1.45 14.65 1.74
CA ARG A 626 -0.65 14.33 0.53
C ARG A 626 0.18 15.57 0.15
N PRO A 627 1.48 15.61 0.48
CA PRO A 627 2.33 16.75 0.13
C PRO A 627 2.55 16.83 -1.39
N LEU A 628 2.93 18.02 -1.88
CA LEU A 628 3.54 18.11 -3.21
C LEU A 628 4.90 17.39 -3.20
N SER A 629 5.19 16.67 -4.27
CA SER A 629 6.30 15.71 -4.30
C SER A 629 7.68 16.33 -4.06
N LYS A 630 8.50 15.67 -3.23
CA LYS A 630 9.94 15.92 -3.10
C LYS A 630 10.80 14.87 -3.84
N GLU A 631 10.16 13.89 -4.49
CA GLU A 631 10.86 12.92 -5.32
C GLU A 631 11.65 13.65 -6.43
N PRO A 632 12.86 13.18 -6.78
CA PRO A 632 13.54 13.65 -7.99
C PRO A 632 12.70 13.25 -9.21
N MET A 633 12.16 14.23 -9.92
CA MET A 633 11.29 14.04 -11.08
C MET A 633 12.14 13.90 -12.34
N SER A 634 11.93 12.82 -13.09
CA SER A 634 12.45 12.64 -14.46
C SER A 634 11.47 13.17 -15.49
N LEU A 635 11.96 13.60 -16.67
CA LEU A 635 11.13 14.08 -17.78
C LEU A 635 10.81 12.97 -18.78
N ILE A 636 9.61 13.02 -19.36
CA ILE A 636 9.15 12.16 -20.45
C ILE A 636 8.55 13.03 -21.54
N LEU A 637 8.94 12.78 -22.79
CA LEU A 637 8.44 13.44 -23.99
C LEU A 637 8.08 12.35 -25.00
N ASN A 638 6.81 12.19 -25.36
CA ASN A 638 6.35 11.11 -26.24
C ASN A 638 5.14 11.50 -27.10
N LEU A 639 4.90 10.73 -28.15
CA LEU A 639 3.69 10.82 -28.99
C LEU A 639 3.01 9.46 -29.05
N GLY A 640 1.86 9.29 -28.41
CA GLY A 640 1.15 7.99 -28.30
C GLY A 640 -0.12 7.84 -29.15
N ILE A 641 -0.58 6.59 -29.36
CA ILE A 641 -1.88 6.25 -30.00
C ILE A 641 -2.61 5.03 -29.38
N SER A 642 -3.61 5.28 -28.51
CA SER A 642 -4.40 4.22 -27.84
C SER A 642 -5.91 4.51 -27.77
N ASN A 643 -6.71 3.44 -27.78
CA ASN A 643 -8.16 3.51 -27.54
C ASN A 643 -8.53 3.68 -26.06
N ASN A 644 -7.57 3.60 -25.13
CA ASN A 644 -7.85 3.69 -23.69
C ASN A 644 -8.10 5.13 -23.20
N TRP A 645 -7.52 6.13 -23.87
CA TRP A 645 -7.61 7.54 -23.46
C TRP A 645 -8.38 8.43 -24.44
N ALA A 646 -8.40 8.14 -25.75
CA ALA A 646 -9.20 8.91 -26.72
C ALA A 646 -9.91 8.03 -27.77
N TYR A 647 -10.96 8.58 -28.37
CA TYR A 647 -11.50 8.07 -29.62
C TYR A 647 -10.57 8.44 -30.78
N ILE A 648 -10.26 7.47 -31.65
CA ILE A 648 -9.32 7.65 -32.76
C ILE A 648 -10.08 7.82 -34.08
N ASP A 649 -9.99 9.01 -34.69
CA ASP A 649 -10.52 9.24 -36.04
C ASP A 649 -9.51 8.83 -37.12
N TRP A 650 -9.46 7.53 -37.37
CA TRP A 650 -8.59 6.90 -38.37
C TRP A 650 -8.70 7.46 -39.79
N ASN A 651 -9.78 8.17 -40.15
CA ASN A 651 -9.93 8.77 -41.49
C ASN A 651 -9.28 10.15 -41.59
N SER A 652 -9.09 10.82 -40.46
CA SER A 652 -8.51 12.17 -40.37
C SER A 652 -7.08 12.16 -39.79
N LEU A 653 -6.59 11.01 -39.31
CA LEU A 653 -5.19 10.82 -38.98
C LEU A 653 -4.33 10.63 -40.24
N PHE A 654 -3.32 11.47 -40.38
CA PHE A 654 -2.29 11.34 -41.40
C PHE A 654 -1.07 10.62 -40.81
N PHE A 655 -0.32 9.92 -41.65
CA PHE A 655 0.96 9.29 -41.28
C PHE A 655 1.97 9.46 -42.43
N PRO A 656 3.25 9.79 -42.13
CA PRO A 656 3.78 10.11 -40.81
C PRO A 656 3.30 11.46 -40.27
N VAL A 657 3.33 11.62 -38.95
CA VAL A 657 3.12 12.89 -38.23
C VAL A 657 4.23 13.08 -37.20
N THR A 658 4.55 14.33 -36.87
CA THR A 658 5.71 14.69 -36.06
C THR A 658 5.36 15.68 -34.96
N MET A 659 5.47 15.25 -33.72
CA MET A 659 5.61 16.17 -32.59
C MET A 659 7.04 16.72 -32.61
N ARG A 660 7.19 18.04 -32.50
CA ARG A 660 8.51 18.69 -32.45
C ARG A 660 8.72 19.45 -31.17
N ILE A 661 9.94 19.39 -30.65
CA ILE A 661 10.37 20.11 -29.46
C ILE A 661 11.60 20.94 -29.82
N ASP A 662 11.48 22.23 -29.57
CA ASP A 662 12.40 23.31 -29.93
C ASP A 662 13.37 23.58 -28.78
N HIS A 663 12.86 23.67 -27.53
CA HIS A 663 13.71 23.65 -26.34
C HIS A 663 13.03 22.98 -25.14
N VAL A 664 13.85 22.44 -24.24
CA VAL A 664 13.50 22.12 -22.84
C VAL A 664 14.34 23.00 -21.93
N ARG A 665 13.76 23.64 -20.91
CA ARG A 665 14.46 24.52 -19.97
C ARG A 665 13.93 24.32 -18.54
N ILE A 666 14.85 24.26 -17.56
CA ILE A 666 14.54 24.15 -16.13
C ILE A 666 15.19 25.31 -15.39
N TYR A 667 14.39 26.04 -14.61
CA TYR A 667 14.83 27.16 -13.78
C TYR A 667 14.58 26.84 -12.30
N GLN A 668 15.53 27.16 -11.42
CA GLN A 668 15.43 26.91 -9.98
C GLN A 668 15.80 28.14 -9.13
N PRO A 669 15.35 28.20 -7.86
CA PRO A 669 15.84 29.21 -6.92
C PRO A 669 17.35 29.06 -6.72
N LYS A 670 18.08 30.19 -6.69
CA LYS A 670 19.56 30.22 -6.68
C LYS A 670 20.20 29.48 -5.51
N ASP A 671 19.50 29.41 -4.38
CA ASP A 671 19.96 28.75 -3.16
C ASP A 671 19.39 27.32 -2.98
N GLN A 672 18.64 26.82 -3.96
CA GLN A 672 17.94 25.52 -3.93
C GLN A 672 18.04 24.80 -5.30
N ILE A 673 19.26 24.74 -5.84
CA ILE A 673 19.54 24.06 -7.11
C ILE A 673 19.75 22.56 -6.83
N ASN A 674 18.98 21.70 -7.50
CA ASN A 674 19.16 20.26 -7.50
C ASN A 674 18.71 19.66 -8.85
N LEU A 675 19.66 19.05 -9.56
CA LEU A 675 19.46 18.36 -10.83
C LEU A 675 19.80 16.85 -10.78
N GLY A 676 20.02 16.31 -9.58
CA GLY A 676 20.39 14.91 -9.37
C GLY A 676 19.18 14.01 -9.15
N CYS A 677 19.30 12.75 -9.59
CA CYS A 677 18.30 11.70 -9.37
C CYS A 677 18.46 10.99 -8.01
N ASP A 678 19.47 11.35 -7.20
CA ASP A 678 19.76 10.75 -5.89
C ASP A 678 20.03 11.81 -4.80
N PRO A 679 19.01 12.56 -4.32
CA PRO A 679 19.16 13.50 -3.21
C PRO A 679 19.38 12.78 -1.85
N ASP A 680 20.22 13.34 -0.97
CA ASP A 680 20.51 12.81 0.39
C ASP A 680 19.25 12.45 1.20
N ASP A 681 18.18 13.25 1.08
CA ASP A 681 16.92 13.07 1.80
C ASP A 681 15.87 12.26 1.03
N TYR A 682 16.03 12.09 -0.30
CA TYR A 682 15.17 11.32 -1.20
C TYR A 682 15.95 10.32 -2.08
N PRO A 683 16.84 9.47 -1.53
CA PRO A 683 17.72 8.61 -2.32
C PRO A 683 16.95 7.57 -3.15
N THR A 684 17.45 7.28 -4.35
CA THR A 684 16.92 6.28 -5.29
C THR A 684 17.99 5.32 -5.82
N TYR A 685 19.27 5.72 -5.91
CA TYR A 685 20.34 4.96 -6.58
C TYR A 685 20.51 3.54 -6.03
N ASP A 686 20.84 3.45 -4.75
CA ASP A 686 21.09 2.18 -4.05
C ASP A 686 19.87 1.26 -4.12
N TYR A 687 18.67 1.84 -4.12
CA TYR A 687 17.40 1.12 -4.23
C TYR A 687 17.17 0.58 -5.65
N ILE A 688 17.38 1.41 -6.68
CA ILE A 688 17.23 1.00 -8.09
C ILE A 688 18.26 -0.09 -8.43
N GLN A 689 19.51 0.06 -7.99
CA GLN A 689 20.56 -0.96 -8.17
C GLN A 689 20.18 -2.32 -7.54
N GLN A 690 19.58 -2.31 -6.35
CA GLN A 690 19.12 -3.53 -5.67
C GLN A 690 17.92 -4.22 -6.35
N HIS A 691 17.22 -3.55 -7.27
CA HIS A 691 16.04 -4.09 -7.97
C HIS A 691 16.11 -3.86 -9.50
N LEU A 692 17.32 -3.78 -10.07
CA LEU A 692 17.60 -3.26 -11.42
C LEU A 692 16.78 -3.94 -12.53
N ASN A 693 16.51 -5.25 -12.39
CA ASN A 693 15.72 -6.02 -13.34
C ASN A 693 14.27 -5.53 -13.52
N LEU A 694 13.68 -4.85 -12.53
CA LEU A 694 12.37 -4.20 -12.65
C LEU A 694 12.38 -3.04 -13.65
N TYR A 695 13.54 -2.38 -13.78
CA TYR A 695 13.74 -1.16 -14.55
C TYR A 695 14.37 -1.45 -15.93
N GLU A 696 14.94 -2.64 -16.13
CA GLU A 696 15.52 -3.09 -17.40
C GLU A 696 14.58 -4.01 -18.21
N ASN A 697 13.64 -4.72 -17.59
CA ASN A 697 12.76 -5.67 -18.27
C ASN A 697 11.28 -5.21 -18.27
N SER A 698 10.85 -4.63 -19.39
CA SER A 698 9.46 -4.16 -19.62
C SER A 698 8.42 -5.28 -19.68
N ASN A 699 8.83 -6.56 -19.77
CA ASN A 699 7.92 -7.70 -19.73
C ASN A 699 7.45 -8.09 -18.30
N LEU A 700 7.96 -7.42 -17.26
CA LEU A 700 7.55 -7.65 -15.87
C LEU A 700 6.38 -6.74 -15.51
N THR A 701 5.28 -7.34 -15.05
CA THR A 701 4.03 -6.63 -14.73
C THR A 701 3.90 -6.23 -13.27
N SER A 702 4.50 -6.98 -12.35
CA SER A 702 4.45 -6.76 -10.90
C SER A 702 5.83 -6.86 -10.25
N PHE A 703 5.96 -6.29 -9.05
CA PHE A 703 7.15 -6.36 -8.21
C PHE A 703 7.53 -7.81 -7.86
N GLU A 704 6.54 -8.71 -7.78
CA GLU A 704 6.75 -10.14 -7.50
C GLU A 704 7.24 -10.90 -8.75
N ASP A 705 6.86 -10.50 -9.97
CA ASP A 705 7.46 -11.04 -11.22
C ASP A 705 8.98 -10.80 -11.28
N GLY A 706 9.45 -9.70 -10.67
CA GLY A 706 10.87 -9.40 -10.50
C GLY A 706 11.61 -10.27 -9.50
N GLY A 707 10.93 -11.15 -8.75
CA GLY A 707 11.50 -12.03 -7.74
C GLY A 707 11.59 -11.43 -6.33
N TYR A 708 10.94 -10.29 -6.09
CA TYR A 708 10.87 -9.63 -4.77
C TYR A 708 9.55 -9.94 -4.06
N SER A 709 9.41 -9.48 -2.82
CA SER A 709 8.17 -9.63 -2.03
C SER A 709 7.74 -8.29 -1.47
N PHE A 710 6.45 -7.97 -1.55
CA PHE A 710 5.92 -6.65 -1.20
C PHE A 710 6.27 -6.24 0.26
N PRO A 711 6.88 -5.07 0.52
CA PRO A 711 7.38 -4.70 1.84
C PRO A 711 6.28 -4.58 2.91
N LYS A 712 6.51 -5.19 4.08
CA LYS A 712 5.52 -5.19 5.18
C LYS A 712 5.54 -3.89 5.98
N ASN A 713 4.39 -3.22 6.07
CA ASN A 713 4.18 -2.08 6.98
C ASN A 713 3.71 -2.52 8.40
N ASN A 714 3.42 -1.55 9.27
CA ASN A 714 2.69 -1.72 10.53
C ASN A 714 1.96 -0.40 10.90
N LEU A 715 0.65 -0.50 11.13
CA LEU A 715 -0.30 0.60 11.32
C LEU A 715 -0.67 0.89 12.78
N THR A 716 -0.48 -0.06 13.71
CA THR A 716 -0.86 0.10 15.13
C THR A 716 0.37 -0.01 16.01
N LYS A 717 0.90 1.12 16.51
CA LYS A 717 2.24 1.16 17.13
C LYS A 717 2.27 1.62 18.57
N SER A 718 1.26 2.33 19.06
CA SER A 718 1.28 2.98 20.38
C SER A 718 -0.04 2.84 21.16
N ILE A 719 0.04 2.26 22.37
CA ILE A 719 -1.11 1.99 23.25
C ILE A 719 -0.97 2.72 24.60
N GLY A 720 -1.96 3.51 24.98
CA GLY A 720 -2.04 4.17 26.29
C GLY A 720 -3.03 3.46 27.24
N ILE A 721 -2.55 2.95 28.38
CA ILE A 721 -3.37 2.18 29.34
C ILE A 721 -3.58 3.00 30.61
N ILE A 722 -4.82 3.34 30.91
CA ILE A 722 -5.18 4.22 32.03
C ILE A 722 -5.54 3.36 33.25
N GLY A 723 -4.60 3.22 34.19
CA GLY A 723 -4.74 2.47 35.45
C GLY A 723 -3.91 1.18 35.48
N GLY A 724 -2.99 1.06 36.44
CA GLY A 724 -2.20 -0.16 36.72
C GLY A 724 -2.92 -1.18 37.61
N GLY A 725 -4.26 -1.24 37.49
CA GLY A 725 -5.08 -2.24 38.17
C GLY A 725 -5.01 -3.62 37.52
N PRO A 726 -5.77 -4.61 38.02
CA PRO A 726 -5.86 -5.93 37.39
C PRO A 726 -6.26 -5.86 35.91
N GLY A 727 -7.11 -4.89 35.54
CA GLY A 727 -7.44 -4.60 34.15
C GLY A 727 -6.23 -4.22 33.31
N GLY A 728 -5.52 -3.15 33.68
CA GLY A 728 -4.38 -2.66 32.92
C GLY A 728 -3.16 -3.58 32.94
N LEU A 729 -2.97 -4.37 34.01
CA LEU A 729 -1.96 -5.42 34.07
C LEU A 729 -2.28 -6.56 33.08
N ALA A 730 -3.55 -6.98 32.98
CA ALA A 730 -3.95 -7.95 31.97
C ALA A 730 -3.77 -7.37 30.55
N SER A 731 -4.22 -6.14 30.28
CA SER A 731 -4.04 -5.49 28.98
C SER A 731 -2.57 -5.38 28.58
N LEU A 732 -1.71 -4.87 29.48
CA LEU A 732 -0.26 -4.78 29.24
C LEU A 732 0.32 -6.15 28.89
N TYR A 733 -0.02 -7.18 29.67
CA TYR A 733 0.50 -8.52 29.45
C TYR A 733 0.03 -9.15 28.13
N GLU A 734 -1.24 -9.00 27.75
CA GLU A 734 -1.74 -9.48 26.44
C GLU A 734 -1.07 -8.76 25.26
N PHE A 735 -0.90 -7.43 25.32
CA PHE A 735 -0.22 -6.67 24.26
C PHE A 735 1.27 -7.03 24.15
N LEU A 736 1.97 -7.25 25.28
CA LEU A 736 3.37 -7.73 25.29
C LEU A 736 3.52 -9.18 24.80
N HIS A 737 2.42 -9.95 24.80
CA HIS A 737 2.37 -11.34 24.32
C HIS A 737 1.55 -11.47 23.03
N THR A 738 1.57 -10.45 22.17
CA THR A 738 0.98 -10.50 20.82
C THR A 738 2.04 -10.15 19.76
N ASP A 739 2.45 -11.15 18.97
CA ASP A 739 3.34 -10.98 17.82
C ASP A 739 2.60 -10.27 16.66
N LYS A 740 3.37 -9.65 15.77
CA LYS A 740 2.94 -8.82 14.63
C LYS A 740 2.07 -9.56 13.58
N ASP A 741 2.09 -10.89 13.57
CA ASP A 741 1.16 -11.72 12.76
C ASP A 741 -0.20 -11.94 13.44
N GLY A 742 -0.48 -11.18 14.51
CA GLY A 742 -1.70 -11.24 15.30
C GLY A 742 -1.77 -12.44 16.25
N LYS A 743 -0.64 -13.12 16.50
CA LYS A 743 -0.58 -14.36 17.26
C LYS A 743 -0.26 -14.12 18.73
N SER A 744 -0.98 -14.82 19.61
CA SER A 744 -0.72 -14.81 21.05
C SER A 744 0.47 -15.70 21.42
N THR A 745 1.41 -15.18 22.23
CA THR A 745 2.44 -15.95 22.95
C THR A 745 2.12 -16.14 24.44
N VAL A 746 0.92 -15.75 24.90
CA VAL A 746 0.48 -15.78 26.30
C VAL A 746 0.74 -17.13 26.98
N GLY A 747 1.55 -17.14 28.03
CA GLY A 747 1.99 -18.36 28.74
C GLY A 747 3.32 -18.94 28.25
N HIS A 748 4.01 -18.23 27.35
CA HIS A 748 5.38 -18.47 26.92
C HIS A 748 6.19 -17.16 27.07
N GLU A 749 7.33 -17.03 26.40
CA GLU A 749 8.08 -15.77 26.37
C GLU A 749 7.28 -14.65 25.67
N ALA A 750 7.54 -13.40 26.05
CA ALA A 750 7.00 -12.21 25.41
C ALA A 750 7.26 -12.19 23.88
N ALA A 751 6.39 -11.51 23.15
CA ALA A 751 6.41 -11.44 21.69
C ALA A 751 7.77 -10.97 21.18
N LYS A 752 8.38 -11.74 20.27
CA LYS A 752 9.73 -11.46 19.74
C LYS A 752 9.69 -10.48 18.59
N ASN A 753 8.57 -10.44 17.88
CA ASN A 753 8.24 -9.43 16.88
C ASN A 753 6.92 -8.80 17.31
N PRO A 754 6.87 -7.96 18.37
CA PRO A 754 5.60 -7.49 18.94
C PRO A 754 4.78 -6.67 17.94
N ALA A 755 3.45 -6.83 17.98
CA ALA A 755 2.54 -6.00 17.19
C ALA A 755 2.63 -4.52 17.57
N PHE A 756 2.69 -4.24 18.87
CA PHE A 756 2.67 -2.90 19.45
C PHE A 756 4.07 -2.47 19.91
N SER A 757 4.62 -1.40 19.34
CA SER A 757 5.99 -0.94 19.60
C SER A 757 6.17 -0.03 20.82
N LYS A 758 5.09 0.59 21.31
CA LYS A 758 5.07 1.52 22.43
C LYS A 758 3.83 1.21 23.28
N ILE A 759 4.02 0.87 24.55
CA ILE A 759 2.93 0.68 25.51
C ILE A 759 3.26 1.51 26.75
N VAL A 760 2.30 2.26 27.28
CA VAL A 760 2.49 3.05 28.51
C VAL A 760 1.29 2.86 29.42
N VAL A 761 1.51 2.34 30.63
CA VAL A 761 0.49 2.29 31.69
C VAL A 761 0.65 3.51 32.60
N PHE A 762 -0.43 4.24 32.84
CA PHE A 762 -0.49 5.38 33.75
C PHE A 762 -1.13 4.94 35.08
N GLU A 763 -0.36 4.89 36.17
CA GLU A 763 -0.86 4.50 37.50
C GLU A 763 -0.68 5.66 38.50
N GLN A 764 -1.79 6.15 39.05
CA GLN A 764 -1.84 7.27 40.00
C GLN A 764 -1.18 6.97 41.36
N LYS A 765 -0.95 5.69 41.66
CA LYS A 765 -0.28 5.19 42.87
C LYS A 765 1.21 4.97 42.67
N ASP A 766 1.90 4.83 43.80
CA ASP A 766 3.30 4.40 43.89
C ASP A 766 3.51 2.93 43.49
N LYS A 767 2.45 2.10 43.47
CA LYS A 767 2.49 0.68 43.10
C LYS A 767 1.26 0.24 42.31
N ALA A 768 1.46 -0.69 41.37
CA ALA A 768 0.41 -1.34 40.59
C ALA A 768 -0.29 -2.46 41.38
N GLY A 769 -1.34 -3.04 40.80
CA GLY A 769 -2.32 -3.93 41.46
C GLY A 769 -3.64 -3.22 41.80
N GLY A 770 -3.76 -1.92 41.54
CA GLY A 770 -5.00 -1.15 41.69
C GLY A 770 -5.49 -1.12 43.15
N ILE A 771 -6.64 -1.73 43.45
CA ILE A 771 -7.08 -1.87 44.85
C ILE A 771 -6.25 -2.89 45.63
N TRP A 772 -5.69 -3.90 44.96
CA TRP A 772 -4.85 -4.95 45.56
C TRP A 772 -3.36 -4.59 45.59
N ALA A 773 -2.98 -3.37 45.17
CA ALA A 773 -1.65 -2.83 45.42
C ALA A 773 -1.34 -2.87 46.94
N PRO A 774 -0.10 -3.18 47.38
CA PRO A 774 0.25 -3.40 48.78
C PRO A 774 -0.30 -2.32 49.74
N ALA A 775 -1.27 -2.71 50.57
CA ALA A 775 -2.10 -1.78 51.32
C ALA A 775 -1.37 -1.15 52.51
N THR A 776 -1.28 0.18 52.54
CA THR A 776 -0.82 0.92 53.72
C THR A 776 -1.96 1.13 54.73
N LEU A 777 -1.60 1.39 55.99
CA LEU A 777 -2.58 1.70 57.03
C LEU A 777 -3.26 3.07 56.86
N LYS A 778 -2.78 3.93 55.95
CA LYS A 778 -3.39 5.24 55.64
C LYS A 778 -4.68 5.03 54.80
N ALA A 779 -5.78 5.58 55.29
CA ALA A 779 -7.04 5.67 54.56
C ALA A 779 -7.13 6.97 53.73
N ASP A 780 -8.04 7.04 52.76
CA ASP A 780 -8.52 8.33 52.23
C ASP A 780 -9.47 8.97 53.27
N LEU A 781 -9.97 10.18 52.97
CA LEU A 781 -10.89 10.90 53.85
C LEU A 781 -12.09 10.01 54.28
N PRO A 782 -12.62 10.16 55.51
CA PRO A 782 -13.73 9.32 55.97
C PRO A 782 -15.02 9.61 55.18
N VAL A 783 -15.25 10.88 54.85
CA VAL A 783 -16.29 11.40 53.94
C VAL A 783 -15.73 12.63 53.22
N PRO A 784 -16.36 13.15 52.15
CA PRO A 784 -15.97 14.43 51.57
C PRO A 784 -15.92 15.56 52.61
N PRO A 785 -15.04 16.58 52.44
CA PRO A 785 -15.03 17.77 53.28
C PRO A 785 -16.38 18.48 53.37
N GLN A 786 -16.61 19.25 54.43
CA GLN A 786 -17.90 19.88 54.73
C GLN A 786 -18.36 20.82 53.60
N GLU A 787 -17.41 21.48 52.94
CA GLU A 787 -17.64 22.36 51.79
C GLU A 787 -18.31 21.60 50.63
N LEU A 788 -17.93 20.33 50.40
CA LEU A 788 -18.53 19.48 49.37
C LEU A 788 -19.86 18.87 49.83
N LEU A 789 -19.97 18.52 51.12
CA LEU A 789 -21.24 18.08 51.74
C LEU A 789 -22.33 19.16 51.66
N ASN A 790 -21.95 20.44 51.72
CA ASN A 790 -22.87 21.57 51.61
C ASN A 790 -23.37 21.84 50.17
N ILE A 791 -22.86 21.14 49.14
CA ILE A 791 -23.20 21.36 47.73
C ILE A 791 -24.01 20.18 47.15
N ASN A 792 -23.32 19.15 46.65
CA ASN A 792 -23.93 18.05 45.91
C ASN A 792 -23.04 16.80 45.96
N TYR A 793 -22.68 16.37 47.16
CA TYR A 793 -21.79 15.23 47.48
C TYR A 793 -22.22 13.84 46.96
N ASN A 794 -23.31 13.76 46.20
CA ASN A 794 -23.75 12.56 45.48
C ASN A 794 -23.44 12.63 43.97
N ASP A 795 -22.66 13.63 43.53
CA ASP A 795 -22.15 13.81 42.18
C ASP A 795 -20.63 13.53 42.18
N PRO A 796 -20.13 12.57 41.38
CA PRO A 796 -18.73 12.20 41.40
C PRO A 796 -17.79 13.33 40.94
N ASN A 797 -18.26 14.28 40.13
CA ASN A 797 -17.48 15.43 39.70
C ASN A 797 -17.35 16.51 40.78
N ILE A 798 -18.21 16.47 41.81
CA ILE A 798 -18.06 17.28 43.02
C ILE A 798 -17.19 16.56 44.05
N VAL A 799 -17.36 15.24 44.21
CA VAL A 799 -16.59 14.41 45.16
C VAL A 799 -15.12 14.22 44.72
N ARG A 800 -14.86 14.14 43.43
CA ARG A 800 -13.53 14.12 42.80
C ARG A 800 -13.49 15.18 41.68
N PRO A 801 -13.19 16.45 42.00
CA PRO A 801 -13.15 17.52 41.01
C PRO A 801 -12.03 17.31 39.98
N LYS A 802 -12.29 17.66 38.73
CA LYS A 802 -11.27 17.66 37.66
C LYS A 802 -10.21 18.71 37.98
N ILE A 803 -8.94 18.30 38.00
CA ILE A 803 -7.81 19.22 38.10
C ILE A 803 -7.55 19.79 36.71
N GLN A 804 -7.58 21.11 36.58
CA GLN A 804 -7.26 21.77 35.31
C GLN A 804 -5.75 21.70 35.06
N PRO A 805 -5.30 21.38 33.83
CA PRO A 805 -3.88 21.45 33.49
C PRO A 805 -3.38 22.90 33.49
N PRO A 806 -2.04 23.11 33.57
CA PRO A 806 -1.44 24.42 33.40
C PRO A 806 -1.67 24.92 31.98
N LYS A 807 -1.47 26.23 31.78
CA LYS A 807 -1.41 26.80 30.43
C LYS A 807 -0.26 26.17 29.65
N ASP A 808 -0.42 26.14 28.33
CA ASP A 808 0.60 25.72 27.37
C ASP A 808 1.04 24.24 27.49
N VAL A 809 0.27 23.41 28.23
CA VAL A 809 0.50 21.96 28.41
C VAL A 809 0.56 21.18 27.08
N GLU A 810 -0.07 21.70 26.03
CA GLU A 810 -0.02 21.15 24.67
C GLU A 810 1.39 21.15 24.05
N SER A 811 2.32 21.92 24.62
CA SER A 811 3.73 21.96 24.23
C SER A 811 4.66 21.10 25.11
N ALA A 812 4.13 20.50 26.19
CA ALA A 812 4.92 19.81 27.20
C ALA A 812 4.99 18.30 26.94
N THR A 813 6.19 17.75 26.75
CA THR A 813 6.41 16.30 26.57
C THR A 813 6.83 15.63 27.88
N TYR A 814 6.84 14.30 27.93
CA TYR A 814 7.28 13.55 29.12
C TYR A 814 8.72 13.87 29.54
N GLU A 815 9.59 14.19 28.58
CA GLU A 815 10.99 14.58 28.76
C GLU A 815 11.15 16.07 29.13
N LYS A 816 10.13 16.89 28.82
CA LYS A 816 10.08 18.34 29.07
C LYS A 816 8.74 18.75 29.71
N PRO A 817 8.40 18.23 30.90
CA PRO A 817 7.13 18.54 31.55
C PRO A 817 7.12 19.96 32.14
N ILE A 818 5.93 20.56 32.22
CA ILE A 818 5.70 21.76 33.05
C ILE A 818 5.71 21.31 34.52
N ILE A 819 6.42 22.06 35.39
CA ILE A 819 6.61 21.69 36.79
C ILE A 819 5.97 22.74 37.70
N GLU A 820 4.96 22.33 38.47
CA GLU A 820 4.28 23.15 39.47
C GLU A 820 4.43 22.56 40.88
N SER A 821 4.07 23.31 41.92
CA SER A 821 4.01 22.80 43.30
C SER A 821 2.71 22.02 43.55
N THR A 822 2.80 20.80 44.07
CA THR A 822 1.62 19.97 44.37
C THR A 822 0.68 20.65 45.37
N ASN A 823 -0.61 20.72 45.03
CA ASN A 823 -1.66 21.11 45.97
C ASN A 823 -2.11 19.89 46.80
N GLU A 824 -1.80 19.88 48.10
CA GLU A 824 -2.11 18.76 49.01
C GLU A 824 -3.62 18.43 49.06
N LEU A 825 -4.49 19.44 49.05
CA LEU A 825 -5.95 19.24 49.10
C LEU A 825 -6.45 18.52 47.84
N ASN A 826 -5.93 18.90 46.67
CA ASN A 826 -6.24 18.21 45.41
C ASN A 826 -5.74 16.75 45.43
N SER A 827 -4.64 16.46 46.14
CA SER A 827 -4.11 15.10 46.25
C SER A 827 -4.95 14.19 47.16
N GLU A 828 -5.60 14.72 48.20
CA GLU A 828 -6.52 13.96 49.06
C GLU A 828 -7.86 13.69 48.33
N LEU A 829 -8.36 14.65 47.53
CA LEU A 829 -9.62 14.52 46.76
C LEU A 829 -9.52 13.65 45.49
N GLN A 830 -8.34 13.09 45.17
CA GLN A 830 -8.18 12.09 44.11
C GLN A 830 -8.57 10.66 44.54
N TRP A 831 -8.82 10.42 45.84
CA TRP A 831 -9.27 9.11 46.37
C TRP A 831 -8.37 7.92 46.00
N LYS A 832 -7.07 8.14 45.85
CA LYS A 832 -6.14 7.15 45.27
C LYS A 832 -5.75 5.98 46.19
N ARG A 833 -6.08 6.01 47.49
CA ARG A 833 -5.72 4.92 48.41
C ARG A 833 -6.65 3.72 48.24
N SER A 834 -6.17 2.55 48.66
CA SER A 834 -6.95 1.31 48.58
C SER A 834 -8.19 1.37 49.50
N GLY A 835 -9.25 0.66 49.11
CA GLY A 835 -10.39 0.36 49.99
C GLY A 835 -10.16 -0.84 50.92
N ILE A 836 -9.02 -1.52 50.82
CA ILE A 836 -8.66 -2.69 51.62
C ILE A 836 -8.34 -2.30 53.07
N TYR A 837 -8.69 -3.18 54.00
CA TYR A 837 -8.41 -3.06 55.43
C TYR A 837 -7.66 -4.29 55.96
N PRO A 838 -6.92 -4.18 57.09
CA PRO A 838 -5.81 -5.10 57.41
C PRO A 838 -6.17 -6.57 57.65
N PHE A 839 -7.45 -6.87 57.87
CA PHE A 839 -8.02 -8.20 58.14
C PHE A 839 -9.02 -8.65 57.07
N LEU A 840 -8.94 -8.07 55.86
CA LEU A 840 -9.73 -8.51 54.70
C LEU A 840 -9.20 -9.83 54.15
N PHE A 841 -10.13 -10.73 53.80
CA PHE A 841 -9.88 -11.89 52.94
C PHE A 841 -10.79 -11.84 51.71
N THR A 842 -10.45 -12.57 50.64
CA THR A 842 -11.23 -12.56 49.39
C THR A 842 -12.63 -13.13 49.62
N ASN A 843 -13.63 -12.58 48.94
CA ASN A 843 -15.00 -13.11 48.95
C ASN A 843 -15.26 -14.12 47.81
N ILE A 844 -14.23 -14.43 47.03
CA ILE A 844 -14.21 -15.35 45.87
C ILE A 844 -13.09 -16.37 46.10
N PRO A 845 -13.30 -17.68 45.85
CA PRO A 845 -12.28 -18.72 46.03
C PRO A 845 -10.97 -18.42 45.31
N GLN A 846 -9.86 -18.84 45.91
CA GLN A 846 -8.50 -18.47 45.50
C GLN A 846 -8.24 -18.66 43.99
N ARG A 847 -8.77 -19.75 43.41
CA ARG A 847 -8.63 -20.15 41.99
C ARG A 847 -9.05 -19.04 41.03
N PHE A 848 -10.10 -18.30 41.38
CA PHE A 848 -10.70 -17.26 40.54
C PHE A 848 -10.25 -15.84 40.92
N THR A 849 -9.17 -15.75 41.70
CA THR A 849 -8.50 -14.50 42.08
C THR A 849 -7.09 -14.41 41.48
N ARG A 850 -6.93 -14.95 40.27
CA ARG A 850 -5.76 -14.88 39.40
C ARG A 850 -6.21 -14.91 37.93
N PHE A 851 -5.32 -14.51 37.02
CA PHE A 851 -5.48 -14.78 35.60
C PHE A 851 -5.24 -16.27 35.30
N SER A 852 -5.76 -16.78 34.19
CA SER A 852 -5.73 -18.20 33.81
C SER A 852 -4.32 -18.69 33.41
N TYR A 853 -3.45 -17.76 33.00
CA TYR A 853 -2.02 -18.01 32.74
C TYR A 853 -1.16 -18.05 34.01
N LEU A 854 -1.64 -17.52 35.15
CA LEU A 854 -0.94 -17.62 36.43
C LEU A 854 -1.14 -19.02 37.07
N PRO A 855 -0.15 -19.52 37.83
CA PRO A 855 -0.22 -20.85 38.44
C PRO A 855 -1.34 -20.95 39.49
N ASP A 856 -1.89 -22.17 39.64
CA ASP A 856 -2.84 -22.53 40.69
C ASP A 856 -2.07 -23.13 41.90
N GLU A 857 -1.80 -22.31 42.92
CA GLU A 857 -0.89 -22.65 44.00
C GLU A 857 -1.54 -23.62 45.00
N LYS A 858 -0.93 -24.82 45.13
CA LYS A 858 -1.51 -25.96 45.86
C LYS A 858 -1.72 -25.72 47.35
N GLU A 859 -1.02 -24.77 47.96
CA GLU A 859 -1.14 -24.44 49.39
C GLU A 859 -2.45 -23.74 49.74
N TYR A 860 -3.02 -22.96 48.81
CA TYR A 860 -4.30 -22.29 49.03
C TYR A 860 -5.51 -23.23 48.92
N HIS A 861 -5.30 -24.45 48.38
CA HIS A 861 -6.28 -25.54 48.37
C HIS A 861 -6.33 -26.35 49.67
N ASP A 862 -5.49 -26.05 50.67
CA ASP A 862 -5.54 -26.74 51.96
C ASP A 862 -6.81 -26.39 52.76
N LYS A 863 -7.67 -27.41 52.94
CA LYS A 863 -8.92 -27.35 53.71
C LYS A 863 -8.70 -27.17 55.22
N SER A 864 -7.47 -27.22 55.72
CA SER A 864 -7.13 -26.86 57.11
C SER A 864 -7.06 -25.34 57.33
N ARG A 865 -6.87 -24.54 56.27
CA ARG A 865 -6.84 -23.06 56.34
C ARG A 865 -8.16 -22.54 56.95
N LYS A 866 -8.03 -21.70 58.00
CA LYS A 866 -9.17 -21.11 58.74
C LYS A 866 -10.17 -20.39 57.84
N ILE A 867 -9.69 -19.75 56.77
CA ILE A 867 -10.48 -19.02 55.77
C ILE A 867 -10.69 -19.79 54.45
N TYR A 868 -10.48 -21.12 54.39
CA TYR A 868 -10.68 -21.89 53.16
C TYR A 868 -12.08 -21.64 52.54
N PRO A 869 -12.22 -21.41 51.21
CA PRO A 869 -11.20 -21.48 50.15
C PRO A 869 -10.57 -20.11 49.75
N PHE A 870 -10.45 -19.17 50.68
CA PHE A 870 -10.08 -17.77 50.41
C PHE A 870 -8.60 -17.44 50.65
N LEU A 871 -8.18 -16.29 50.11
CA LEU A 871 -6.88 -15.66 50.35
C LEU A 871 -7.01 -14.50 51.32
N TYR A 872 -5.98 -14.26 52.14
CA TYR A 872 -5.82 -12.98 52.83
C TYR A 872 -5.43 -11.90 51.81
N HIS A 873 -5.78 -10.63 52.06
CA HIS A 873 -5.44 -9.53 51.14
C HIS A 873 -3.93 -9.41 50.87
N GLN A 874 -3.08 -9.76 51.85
CA GLN A 874 -1.62 -9.81 51.68
C GLN A 874 -1.18 -10.88 50.67
N GLU A 875 -1.78 -12.06 50.65
CA GLU A 875 -1.44 -13.14 49.71
C GLU A 875 -1.76 -12.73 48.26
N LEU A 876 -2.91 -12.08 48.05
CA LEU A 876 -3.30 -11.58 46.72
C LEU A 876 -2.46 -10.37 46.27
N ALA A 877 -2.12 -9.46 47.19
CA ALA A 877 -1.18 -8.37 46.90
C ALA A 877 0.23 -8.88 46.56
N GLN A 878 0.69 -9.95 47.24
CA GLN A 878 1.94 -10.63 46.94
C GLN A 878 1.89 -11.32 45.57
N ARG A 879 0.80 -12.04 45.25
CA ARG A 879 0.60 -12.66 43.93
C ARG A 879 0.70 -11.64 42.78
N PHE A 880 0.09 -10.46 42.93
CA PHE A 880 0.26 -9.37 41.96
C PHE A 880 1.70 -8.82 41.90
N SER A 881 2.34 -8.64 43.05
CA SER A 881 3.73 -8.14 43.10
C SER A 881 4.70 -9.09 42.40
N GLN A 882 4.54 -10.40 42.61
CA GLN A 882 5.34 -11.46 41.97
C GLN A 882 5.07 -11.58 40.47
N PHE A 883 3.83 -11.36 40.01
CA PHE A 883 3.51 -11.29 38.58
C PHE A 883 4.19 -10.08 37.90
N ILE A 884 4.11 -8.90 38.53
CA ILE A 884 4.76 -7.68 38.02
C ILE A 884 6.28 -7.89 37.91
N GLU A 885 6.93 -8.34 38.99
CA GLU A 885 8.38 -8.55 39.07
C GLU A 885 8.87 -9.67 38.14
N GLY A 886 8.13 -10.78 38.04
CA GLY A 886 8.48 -11.93 37.20
C GLY A 886 8.45 -11.60 35.70
N GLU A 887 7.39 -10.93 35.27
CA GLU A 887 7.19 -10.50 33.87
C GLU A 887 7.76 -9.11 33.57
N LYS A 888 8.42 -8.48 34.57
CA LYS A 888 9.09 -7.16 34.49
C LYS A 888 8.18 -6.03 34.01
N LEU A 889 6.92 -6.07 34.43
CA LEU A 889 5.87 -5.15 33.96
C LEU A 889 6.11 -3.71 34.41
N GLU A 890 6.85 -3.49 35.49
CA GLU A 890 7.18 -2.17 36.04
C GLU A 890 7.89 -1.25 35.02
N ASN A 891 8.61 -1.80 34.06
CA ASN A 891 9.31 -1.03 33.01
C ASN A 891 8.34 -0.31 32.04
N TRP A 892 7.06 -0.70 32.04
CA TRP A 892 6.01 -0.13 31.19
C TRP A 892 5.00 0.73 31.99
N ILE A 893 5.18 0.87 33.31
CA ILE A 893 4.23 1.51 34.21
C ILE A 893 4.82 2.81 34.78
N ARG A 894 4.18 3.94 34.48
CA ARG A 894 4.49 5.25 35.08
C ARG A 894 3.70 5.41 36.37
N PHE A 895 4.37 5.14 37.49
CA PHE A 895 3.84 5.33 38.84
C PHE A 895 3.67 6.81 39.20
N ASN A 896 2.84 7.06 40.22
CA ASN A 896 2.40 8.37 40.70
C ASN A 896 1.80 9.30 39.62
N THR A 897 1.32 8.73 38.51
CA THR A 897 0.86 9.46 37.32
C THR A 897 -0.64 9.28 37.12
N SER A 898 -1.42 10.34 37.37
CA SER A 898 -2.84 10.38 37.01
C SER A 898 -3.03 10.93 35.60
N VAL A 899 -4.04 10.41 34.90
CA VAL A 899 -4.58 11.02 33.68
C VAL A 899 -5.71 11.95 34.09
N GLU A 900 -5.60 13.22 33.71
CA GLU A 900 -6.57 14.27 34.09
C GLU A 900 -7.44 14.70 32.88
N ASP A 901 -6.96 14.50 31.64
CA ASP A 901 -7.72 14.73 30.40
C ASP A 901 -7.29 13.81 29.25
N VAL A 902 -8.21 13.45 28.36
CA VAL A 902 -7.95 12.69 27.13
C VAL A 902 -8.82 13.21 25.98
N SER A 903 -8.18 13.56 24.86
CA SER A 903 -8.85 14.12 23.67
C SER A 903 -8.39 13.42 22.39
N ARG A 904 -9.11 13.63 21.28
CA ARG A 904 -8.68 13.21 19.94
C ARG A 904 -8.07 14.43 19.22
N LYS A 905 -6.89 14.27 18.61
CA LYS A 905 -6.21 15.30 17.81
C LYS A 905 -5.40 14.60 16.72
N ASP A 906 -5.42 15.13 15.50
CA ASP A 906 -4.58 14.67 14.37
C ASP A 906 -4.62 13.14 14.15
N GLY A 907 -5.84 12.57 14.17
CA GLY A 907 -6.06 11.13 14.02
C GLY A 907 -5.64 10.25 15.20
N LYS A 908 -5.14 10.82 16.32
CA LYS A 908 -4.60 10.09 17.49
C LYS A 908 -5.30 10.48 18.80
N TRP A 909 -5.10 9.67 19.84
CA TRP A 909 -5.45 10.02 21.22
C TRP A 909 -4.32 10.83 21.86
N VAL A 910 -4.67 11.95 22.49
CA VAL A 910 -3.77 12.75 23.31
C VAL A 910 -4.13 12.53 24.78
N ILE A 911 -3.20 11.99 25.56
CA ILE A 911 -3.36 11.84 27.01
C ILE A 911 -2.66 13.01 27.70
N THR A 912 -3.40 13.81 28.48
CA THR A 912 -2.81 14.80 29.41
C THR A 912 -2.60 14.15 30.77
N ALA A 913 -1.33 14.00 31.15
CA ALA A 913 -0.90 13.28 32.33
C ALA A 913 -0.24 14.21 33.36
N ARG A 914 -0.40 13.86 34.64
CA ARG A 914 0.16 14.56 35.80
C ARG A 914 0.88 13.57 36.70
N GLN A 915 2.20 13.64 36.74
CA GLN A 915 3.04 12.82 37.63
C GLN A 915 3.42 13.61 38.89
N VAL A 916 3.20 13.03 40.06
CA VAL A 916 3.48 13.67 41.36
C VAL A 916 4.77 13.09 41.95
N GLU A 917 5.81 13.92 42.08
CA GLU A 917 7.12 13.52 42.61
C GLU A 917 7.74 14.66 43.45
N ASP A 918 8.32 14.34 44.61
CA ASP A 918 8.97 15.30 45.53
C ASP A 918 8.16 16.57 45.85
N GLY A 919 6.83 16.45 45.94
CA GLY A 919 5.92 17.57 46.20
C GLY A 919 5.72 18.52 45.01
N LYS A 920 6.00 18.05 43.79
CA LYS A 920 5.80 18.76 42.54
C LYS A 920 4.90 17.95 41.61
N ASP A 921 4.05 18.67 40.87
CA ASP A 921 3.22 18.13 39.81
C ASP A 921 3.95 18.39 38.48
N LYS A 922 4.36 17.31 37.79
CA LYS A 922 4.90 17.30 36.44
C LYS A 922 3.77 17.05 35.45
N TRP A 923 3.48 18.03 34.60
CA TRP A 923 2.43 17.97 33.58
C TRP A 923 3.00 17.80 32.18
N TYR A 924 2.42 16.88 31.40
CA TYR A 924 2.79 16.64 30.00
C TYR A 924 1.64 16.06 29.20
N GLN A 925 1.74 16.15 27.87
CA GLN A 925 0.91 15.41 26.92
C GLN A 925 1.71 14.33 26.20
N GLU A 926 1.00 13.28 25.76
CA GLU A 926 1.58 12.21 24.96
C GLU A 926 0.54 11.55 24.03
N THR A 927 0.97 11.22 22.81
CA THR A 927 0.13 10.63 21.76
C THR A 927 0.17 9.11 21.72
N PHE A 928 -1.00 8.52 21.42
CA PHE A 928 -1.23 7.08 21.25
C PHE A 928 -2.21 6.81 20.11
N ASP A 929 -2.10 5.66 19.45
CA ASP A 929 -3.01 5.25 18.35
C ASP A 929 -4.32 4.68 18.90
N ALA A 930 -4.24 3.97 20.04
CA ALA A 930 -5.36 3.39 20.76
C ALA A 930 -5.18 3.51 22.29
N ILE A 931 -6.27 3.49 23.05
CA ILE A 931 -6.26 3.64 24.51
C ILE A 931 -7.16 2.63 25.24
N VAL A 932 -6.70 2.13 26.38
CA VAL A 932 -7.47 1.23 27.26
C VAL A 932 -7.79 1.93 28.58
N VAL A 933 -9.08 2.01 28.91
CA VAL A 933 -9.56 2.52 30.20
C VAL A 933 -9.71 1.36 31.18
N ALA A 934 -8.82 1.31 32.17
CA ALA A 934 -8.75 0.26 33.19
C ALA A 934 -8.62 0.82 34.63
N ASN A 935 -9.05 2.07 34.84
CA ASN A 935 -8.95 2.81 36.11
C ASN A 935 -9.85 2.25 37.23
N GLY A 936 -10.90 1.50 36.85
CA GLY A 936 -11.80 0.80 37.75
C GLY A 936 -12.81 1.69 38.47
N HIS A 937 -13.92 1.07 38.88
CA HIS A 937 -15.13 1.72 39.41
C HIS A 937 -15.31 1.60 40.93
N TYR A 938 -14.25 1.26 41.68
CA TYR A 938 -14.25 1.16 43.15
C TYR A 938 -13.35 2.20 43.83
N THR A 939 -13.22 3.37 43.21
CA THR A 939 -12.29 4.44 43.64
C THR A 939 -13.02 5.59 44.34
N VAL A 940 -14.02 6.20 43.68
CA VAL A 940 -14.76 7.37 44.19
C VAL A 940 -15.99 6.92 44.99
N PRO A 941 -16.11 7.26 46.29
CA PRO A 941 -17.17 6.73 47.16
C PRO A 941 -18.54 7.37 46.89
N TYR A 942 -19.59 6.55 46.83
CA TYR A 942 -20.97 7.05 46.70
C TYR A 942 -21.60 7.24 48.09
N ILE A 943 -21.99 8.47 48.41
CA ILE A 943 -22.83 8.79 49.57
C ILE A 943 -24.20 9.29 49.06
N PRO A 944 -25.32 8.64 49.44
CA PRO A 944 -26.63 9.05 48.95
C PRO A 944 -27.06 10.41 49.53
N LYS A 945 -27.77 11.21 48.72
CA LYS A 945 -28.38 12.45 49.19
C LYS A 945 -29.48 12.13 50.19
N ILE A 946 -29.34 12.57 51.44
CA ILE A 946 -30.29 12.33 52.54
C ILE A 946 -30.55 13.67 53.24
N PRO A 947 -31.81 14.07 53.50
CA PRO A 947 -32.12 15.31 54.18
C PRO A 947 -31.41 15.45 55.53
N GLY A 948 -30.82 16.63 55.78
CA GLY A 948 -30.13 16.98 57.02
C GLY A 948 -28.73 16.39 57.21
N LEU A 949 -28.19 15.62 56.25
CA LEU A 949 -26.90 14.93 56.40
C LEU A 949 -25.72 15.90 56.57
N ALA A 950 -25.68 16.98 55.79
CA ALA A 950 -24.58 17.93 55.80
C ALA A 950 -24.54 18.73 57.11
N GLU A 951 -25.71 19.23 57.52
CA GLU A 951 -25.95 19.96 58.76
C GLU A 951 -25.70 19.07 60.01
N TYR A 952 -25.96 17.76 59.88
CA TYR A 952 -25.62 16.79 60.91
C TYR A 952 -24.11 16.57 61.03
N ASN A 953 -23.37 16.49 59.91
CA ASN A 953 -21.90 16.37 59.96
C ASN A 953 -21.23 17.63 60.54
N GLU A 954 -21.74 18.82 60.21
CA GLU A 954 -21.22 20.10 60.70
C GLU A 954 -21.29 20.17 62.24
N LYS A 955 -22.39 19.70 62.83
CA LYS A 955 -22.61 19.71 64.29
C LYS A 955 -22.04 18.47 65.00
N PHE A 956 -21.97 17.32 64.33
CA PHE A 956 -21.47 16.05 64.87
C PHE A 956 -20.30 15.48 64.04
N PRO A 957 -19.18 16.22 63.90
CA PRO A 957 -18.08 15.82 63.03
C PRO A 957 -17.40 14.53 63.49
N ASN A 958 -16.82 13.80 62.54
CA ASN A 958 -16.14 12.50 62.72
C ASN A 958 -17.04 11.30 63.07
N GLN A 959 -18.38 11.47 63.09
CA GLN A 959 -19.32 10.35 63.19
C GLN A 959 -19.44 9.56 61.87
N PHE A 960 -19.47 10.24 60.73
CA PHE A 960 -19.58 9.60 59.42
C PHE A 960 -18.25 9.00 58.92
N ILE A 961 -18.34 7.86 58.23
CA ILE A 961 -17.22 7.21 57.52
C ILE A 961 -17.74 6.34 56.36
N HIS A 962 -17.11 6.35 55.20
CA HIS A 962 -17.37 5.41 54.11
C HIS A 962 -16.49 4.16 54.25
N VAL A 963 -17.00 2.99 53.84
CA VAL A 963 -16.31 1.70 54.01
C VAL A 963 -14.91 1.65 53.38
N LYS A 964 -14.67 2.41 52.31
CA LYS A 964 -13.33 2.61 51.70
C LYS A 964 -12.25 3.01 52.73
N SER A 965 -12.64 3.78 53.74
CA SER A 965 -11.75 4.39 54.74
C SER A 965 -11.74 3.64 56.08
N PHE A 966 -12.49 2.54 56.19
CA PHE A 966 -12.47 1.64 57.34
C PHE A 966 -11.07 1.00 57.48
N ARG A 967 -10.51 1.00 58.70
CA ARG A 967 -9.18 0.41 59.01
C ARG A 967 -9.09 -0.20 60.40
N ASN A 968 -9.54 0.51 61.43
CA ASN A 968 -9.28 0.18 62.84
C ASN A 968 -10.56 -0.12 63.62
N LEU A 969 -10.68 -1.35 64.15
CA LEU A 969 -11.84 -1.78 64.93
C LEU A 969 -11.98 -1.06 66.28
N ASN A 970 -10.90 -0.47 66.81
CA ASN A 970 -10.93 0.26 68.08
C ASN A 970 -11.79 1.54 68.02
N GLU A 971 -11.98 2.14 66.84
CA GLU A 971 -12.88 3.31 66.67
C GLU A 971 -14.35 2.99 66.95
N PHE A 972 -14.74 1.72 66.84
CA PHE A 972 -16.10 1.22 67.01
C PHE A 972 -16.30 0.51 68.36
N LYS A 973 -15.22 0.37 69.15
CA LYS A 973 -15.23 -0.36 70.41
C LYS A 973 -16.09 0.34 71.45
N ASN A 974 -17.02 -0.40 72.06
CA ASN A 974 -18.03 0.12 72.98
C ASN A 974 -18.95 1.22 72.40
N LYS A 975 -19.03 1.37 71.07
CA LYS A 975 -19.86 2.38 70.40
C LYS A 975 -21.20 1.82 69.91
N ASP A 976 -22.22 2.67 69.85
CA ASP A 976 -23.47 2.37 69.14
C ASP A 976 -23.31 2.74 67.67
N VAL A 977 -23.31 1.73 66.78
CA VAL A 977 -22.91 1.89 65.37
C VAL A 977 -24.09 1.68 64.43
N LEU A 978 -24.26 2.57 63.47
CA LEU A 978 -25.16 2.40 62.32
C LEU A 978 -24.33 2.06 61.07
N ILE A 979 -24.75 1.06 60.28
CA ILE A 979 -24.19 0.78 58.95
C ILE A 979 -25.27 0.81 57.88
N ILE A 980 -25.06 1.64 56.86
CA ILE A 980 -26.00 1.96 55.79
C ILE A 980 -25.58 1.18 54.55
N GLY A 981 -26.46 0.34 54.01
CA GLY A 981 -26.17 -0.54 52.89
C GLY A 981 -26.77 -1.94 53.09
N GLY A 982 -26.62 -2.80 52.08
CA GLY A 982 -27.17 -4.16 52.13
C GLY A 982 -26.54 -5.11 51.12
N SER A 983 -25.24 -4.97 50.84
CA SER A 983 -24.50 -5.81 49.90
C SER A 983 -23.23 -6.39 50.56
N ILE A 984 -22.32 -6.97 49.77
CA ILE A 984 -21.21 -7.79 50.27
C ILE A 984 -20.31 -7.05 51.26
N SER A 985 -19.98 -5.77 50.99
CA SER A 985 -19.22 -4.92 51.92
C SER A 985 -19.94 -4.68 53.25
N THR A 986 -21.27 -4.61 53.25
CA THR A 986 -22.08 -4.46 54.46
C THR A 986 -21.95 -5.72 55.34
N ALA A 987 -22.16 -6.90 54.76
CA ALA A 987 -22.03 -8.18 55.48
C ALA A 987 -20.60 -8.41 55.98
N ASN A 988 -19.61 -8.17 55.12
CA ASN A 988 -18.20 -8.41 55.42
C ASN A 988 -17.62 -7.44 56.47
N VAL A 989 -18.16 -6.23 56.62
CA VAL A 989 -17.83 -5.34 57.76
C VAL A 989 -18.59 -5.75 59.03
N LEU A 990 -19.85 -6.17 58.91
CA LEU A 990 -20.70 -6.54 60.05
C LEU A 990 -20.15 -7.70 60.89
N GLN A 991 -19.49 -8.69 60.26
CA GLN A 991 -18.86 -9.80 60.99
C GLN A 991 -17.81 -9.34 62.01
N TYR A 992 -17.17 -8.18 61.77
CA TYR A 992 -16.17 -7.60 62.67
C TYR A 992 -16.75 -6.53 63.62
N LEU A 993 -17.81 -5.83 63.23
CA LEU A 993 -18.47 -4.83 64.09
C LEU A 993 -19.25 -5.46 65.24
N VAL A 994 -20.12 -6.44 64.96
CA VAL A 994 -20.98 -7.08 65.97
C VAL A 994 -20.20 -7.63 67.18
N PRO A 995 -19.02 -8.28 67.02
CA PRO A 995 -18.23 -8.73 68.18
C PRO A 995 -17.52 -7.61 68.96
N ASN A 996 -17.39 -6.39 68.43
CA ASN A 996 -16.56 -5.31 69.01
C ASN A 996 -17.34 -4.07 69.47
N ALA A 997 -18.46 -3.76 68.83
CA ALA A 997 -19.33 -2.63 69.15
C ALA A 997 -20.20 -2.89 70.41
N LYS A 998 -20.79 -1.83 70.96
CA LYS A 998 -21.80 -1.91 72.03
C LYS A 998 -23.16 -2.32 71.47
N SER A 999 -23.54 -1.75 70.34
CA SER A 999 -24.70 -2.17 69.55
C SER A 999 -24.48 -1.88 68.07
N VAL A 1000 -25.16 -2.64 67.20
CA VAL A 1000 -25.06 -2.49 65.75
C VAL A 1000 -26.44 -2.45 65.12
N THR A 1001 -26.66 -1.44 64.29
CA THR A 1001 -27.90 -1.22 63.53
C THR A 1001 -27.58 -1.22 62.03
N ASN A 1002 -28.37 -1.90 61.21
CA ASN A 1002 -28.22 -1.87 59.75
C ASN A 1002 -29.45 -1.25 59.08
N SER A 1003 -29.25 -0.22 58.26
CA SER A 1003 -30.28 0.35 57.39
C SER A 1003 -30.10 -0.14 55.95
N LYS A 1004 -31.12 -0.80 55.40
CA LYS A 1004 -31.11 -1.33 54.03
C LYS A 1004 -32.39 -0.99 53.25
N ARG A 1005 -32.26 -0.85 51.92
CA ARG A 1005 -33.36 -0.48 51.01
C ARG A 1005 -34.33 -1.65 50.68
N GLY A 1006 -33.88 -2.89 50.82
CA GLY A 1006 -34.64 -4.07 50.42
C GLY A 1006 -33.84 -5.36 50.58
N LYS A 1007 -34.20 -6.39 49.81
CA LYS A 1007 -33.41 -7.63 49.68
C LYS A 1007 -32.16 -7.41 48.83
N HIS A 1008 -31.12 -8.20 49.11
CA HIS A 1008 -29.99 -8.40 48.21
C HIS A 1008 -30.36 -9.47 47.17
N LEU A 1009 -29.99 -9.26 45.89
CA LEU A 1009 -30.48 -10.06 44.76
C LEU A 1009 -29.50 -11.13 44.26
N VAL A 1010 -28.22 -11.06 44.62
CA VAL A 1010 -27.16 -11.97 44.10
C VAL A 1010 -26.72 -12.99 45.16
N PHE A 1011 -26.11 -12.52 46.25
CA PHE A 1011 -25.79 -13.37 47.40
C PHE A 1011 -27.02 -13.50 48.32
N GLU A 1012 -27.69 -14.66 48.34
CA GLU A 1012 -28.89 -14.86 49.15
C GLU A 1012 -28.61 -14.76 50.66
N PHE A 1013 -27.51 -15.36 51.14
CA PHE A 1013 -27.13 -15.40 52.57
C PHE A 1013 -27.03 -14.02 53.24
N ILE A 1014 -26.78 -12.96 52.46
CA ILE A 1014 -26.73 -11.58 52.94
C ILE A 1014 -28.10 -11.15 53.51
N ASN A 1015 -29.21 -11.64 52.94
CA ASN A 1015 -30.55 -11.30 53.41
C ASN A 1015 -30.75 -11.68 54.89
N ASP A 1016 -30.33 -12.90 55.24
CA ASP A 1016 -30.40 -13.46 56.59
C ASP A 1016 -29.32 -12.89 57.52
N ALA A 1017 -28.08 -12.79 57.01
CA ALA A 1017 -26.94 -12.24 57.75
C ALA A 1017 -27.26 -10.84 58.31
N LEU A 1018 -27.86 -9.96 57.49
CA LEU A 1018 -28.24 -8.59 57.85
C LEU A 1018 -29.43 -8.48 58.82
N VAL A 1019 -30.16 -9.56 59.09
CA VAL A 1019 -31.25 -9.61 60.10
C VAL A 1019 -30.94 -10.54 61.27
N SER A 1020 -29.73 -11.10 61.30
CA SER A 1020 -29.33 -12.10 62.29
C SER A 1020 -29.15 -11.53 63.70
N LYS A 1021 -29.33 -12.39 64.71
CA LYS A 1021 -29.29 -12.02 66.14
C LYS A 1021 -28.02 -11.22 66.48
N GLY A 1022 -28.21 -10.01 67.01
CA GLY A 1022 -27.15 -9.05 67.35
C GLY A 1022 -27.10 -7.83 66.43
N ILE A 1023 -27.88 -7.81 65.34
CA ILE A 1023 -28.02 -6.68 64.42
C ILE A 1023 -29.46 -6.15 64.48
N ASN A 1024 -29.62 -4.86 64.75
CA ASN A 1024 -30.91 -4.18 64.66
C ASN A 1024 -31.18 -3.80 63.20
N SER A 1025 -31.97 -4.59 62.47
CA SER A 1025 -32.32 -4.25 61.09
C SER A 1025 -33.35 -3.10 61.02
N LYS A 1026 -33.17 -2.20 60.06
CA LYS A 1026 -33.99 -1.00 59.80
C LYS A 1026 -34.21 -0.81 58.30
N GLY A 1027 -35.32 -0.15 57.95
CA GLY A 1027 -35.55 0.36 56.61
C GLY A 1027 -34.60 1.50 56.22
N PRO A 1028 -34.81 2.14 55.05
CA PRO A 1028 -34.12 3.37 54.67
C PRO A 1028 -34.11 4.44 55.76
N ILE A 1029 -33.06 5.27 55.75
CA ILE A 1029 -33.06 6.55 56.49
C ILE A 1029 -33.98 7.53 55.76
N GLU A 1030 -34.87 8.18 56.51
CA GLU A 1030 -35.73 9.25 56.04
C GLU A 1030 -35.00 10.61 56.09
N LYS A 1031 -34.41 10.92 57.26
CA LYS A 1031 -33.57 12.11 57.47
C LYS A 1031 -32.56 11.91 58.60
N PHE A 1032 -31.54 12.76 58.59
CA PHE A 1032 -30.75 13.09 59.77
C PHE A 1032 -31.36 14.35 60.42
N ASP A 1033 -31.44 14.38 61.74
CA ASP A 1033 -31.91 15.54 62.49
C ASP A 1033 -30.73 16.19 63.25
N PRO A 1034 -30.25 17.36 62.79
CA PRO A 1034 -29.12 18.04 63.41
C PRO A 1034 -29.51 18.73 64.73
N ILE A 1035 -30.79 18.92 65.06
CA ILE A 1035 -31.17 19.60 66.31
C ILE A 1035 -30.83 18.69 67.50
N ASP A 1036 -31.35 17.47 67.49
CA ASP A 1036 -31.18 16.50 68.58
C ASP A 1036 -30.08 15.45 68.33
N GLY A 1037 -29.50 15.37 67.13
CA GLY A 1037 -28.54 14.32 66.79
C GLY A 1037 -29.22 12.95 66.64
N VAL A 1038 -30.37 12.93 65.96
CA VAL A 1038 -31.22 11.74 65.79
C VAL A 1038 -31.26 11.34 64.31
N VAL A 1039 -31.20 10.04 64.04
CA VAL A 1039 -31.48 9.46 62.73
C VAL A 1039 -32.92 8.97 62.70
N HIS A 1040 -33.67 9.33 61.67
CA HIS A 1040 -35.05 8.87 61.43
C HIS A 1040 -35.07 7.78 60.36
N PHE A 1041 -35.80 6.69 60.61
CA PHE A 1041 -35.95 5.58 59.68
C PHE A 1041 -37.38 5.54 59.11
N SER A 1042 -37.53 5.07 57.87
CA SER A 1042 -38.83 5.01 57.18
C SER A 1042 -39.85 4.03 57.78
N ASP A 1043 -39.49 3.32 58.86
CA ASP A 1043 -40.41 2.52 59.69
C ASP A 1043 -41.03 3.34 60.85
N GLY A 1044 -40.79 4.65 60.88
CA GLY A 1044 -41.25 5.57 61.92
C GLY A 1044 -40.41 5.54 63.20
N THR A 1045 -39.34 4.74 63.25
CA THR A 1045 -38.47 4.66 64.42
C THR A 1045 -37.25 5.58 64.30
N THR A 1046 -36.59 5.82 65.43
CA THR A 1046 -35.46 6.75 65.55
C THR A 1046 -34.31 6.13 66.34
N GLY A 1047 -33.09 6.63 66.14
CA GLY A 1047 -31.92 6.25 66.94
C GLY A 1047 -30.87 7.37 67.05
N LYS A 1048 -29.95 7.24 68.01
CA LYS A 1048 -28.72 8.02 68.09
C LYS A 1048 -27.53 7.07 68.02
N PHE A 1049 -26.43 7.50 67.39
CA PHE A 1049 -25.27 6.67 67.12
C PHE A 1049 -23.96 7.44 67.38
N ASP A 1050 -22.91 6.72 67.73
CA ASP A 1050 -21.55 7.24 67.89
C ASP A 1050 -20.78 7.29 66.56
N LYS A 1051 -21.07 6.34 65.67
CA LYS A 1051 -20.41 6.13 64.38
C LYS A 1051 -21.43 5.65 63.35
N ILE A 1052 -21.34 6.18 62.14
CA ILE A 1052 -22.29 5.92 61.05
C ILE A 1052 -21.50 5.60 59.78
N ILE A 1053 -21.62 4.36 59.32
CA ILE A 1053 -20.80 3.78 58.26
C ILE A 1053 -21.60 3.70 56.96
N PHE A 1054 -21.16 4.39 55.93
CA PHE A 1054 -21.67 4.24 54.58
C PHE A 1054 -21.00 3.05 53.90
N SER A 1055 -21.74 1.96 53.70
CA SER A 1055 -21.38 0.81 52.86
C SER A 1055 -22.18 0.84 51.55
N THR A 1056 -22.26 2.03 50.96
CA THR A 1056 -23.13 2.38 49.83
C THR A 1056 -22.46 2.24 48.47
N GLY A 1057 -21.18 1.93 48.41
CA GLY A 1057 -20.49 1.61 47.15
C GLY A 1057 -19.83 2.83 46.51
N TYR A 1058 -19.80 2.86 45.18
CA TYR A 1058 -18.92 3.73 44.42
C TYR A 1058 -19.60 4.21 43.13
N HIS A 1059 -19.00 5.20 42.49
CA HIS A 1059 -19.40 5.70 41.17
C HIS A 1059 -18.54 5.08 40.06
N TYR A 1060 -19.15 4.81 38.89
CA TYR A 1060 -18.41 4.85 37.63
C TYR A 1060 -18.00 6.30 37.37
N HIS A 1061 -16.71 6.56 37.10
CA HIS A 1061 -16.19 7.93 36.95
C HIS A 1061 -15.01 7.99 35.99
N PHE A 1062 -15.18 8.71 34.89
CA PHE A 1062 -14.19 8.90 33.82
C PHE A 1062 -14.04 10.39 33.46
N PRO A 1063 -13.62 11.27 34.40
CA PRO A 1063 -13.66 12.74 34.23
C PRO A 1063 -12.74 13.28 33.11
N PHE A 1064 -11.92 12.40 32.56
CA PHE A 1064 -10.98 12.61 31.46
C PHE A 1064 -11.54 12.14 30.09
N LEU A 1065 -12.75 11.55 30.02
CA LEU A 1065 -13.36 11.00 28.80
C LEU A 1065 -14.89 11.24 28.72
N ASN A 1066 -15.37 12.38 29.25
CA ASN A 1066 -16.81 12.64 29.42
C ASN A 1066 -17.65 12.52 28.13
N ASP A 1067 -17.08 12.89 26.98
CA ASP A 1067 -17.77 12.87 25.68
C ASP A 1067 -17.74 11.48 25.00
N ASN A 1068 -16.90 10.57 25.49
CA ASN A 1068 -16.67 9.24 24.91
C ASN A 1068 -17.29 8.10 25.74
N LEU A 1069 -17.33 8.22 27.07
CA LEU A 1069 -17.88 7.21 27.98
C LEU A 1069 -18.99 7.81 28.85
N ALA A 1070 -20.22 7.80 28.34
CA ALA A 1070 -21.37 8.37 29.02
C ALA A 1070 -21.88 7.50 30.18
N ILE A 1071 -22.26 8.13 31.29
CA ILE A 1071 -22.84 7.52 32.49
C ILE A 1071 -24.33 7.90 32.56
N ILE A 1072 -25.24 6.93 32.72
CA ILE A 1072 -26.69 7.20 32.60
C ILE A 1072 -27.27 8.01 33.77
N ASP A 1073 -26.77 7.81 34.98
CA ASP A 1073 -27.17 8.53 36.20
C ASP A 1073 -25.99 8.64 37.19
N PRO A 1074 -25.94 9.62 38.11
CA PRO A 1074 -24.78 9.83 38.98
C PRO A 1074 -24.69 8.87 40.19
N SER A 1075 -25.59 7.88 40.36
CA SER A 1075 -25.62 7.00 41.53
C SER A 1075 -24.82 5.70 41.37
N ASN A 1076 -24.75 4.92 42.47
CA ASN A 1076 -24.22 3.56 42.48
C ASN A 1076 -25.03 2.51 41.69
N ASN A 1077 -26.19 2.90 41.14
CA ASN A 1077 -27.08 2.03 40.38
C ASN A 1077 -26.94 2.19 38.85
N SER A 1078 -25.99 3.04 38.43
CA SER A 1078 -25.76 3.46 37.05
C SER A 1078 -24.93 2.47 36.24
N ARG A 1079 -24.84 2.71 34.93
CA ARG A 1079 -24.01 1.96 33.97
C ARG A 1079 -23.27 2.90 33.02
N VAL A 1080 -22.26 2.37 32.36
CA VAL A 1080 -21.59 2.98 31.21
C VAL A 1080 -22.40 2.66 29.94
N LYS A 1081 -22.61 3.68 29.11
CA LYS A 1081 -23.34 3.60 27.83
C LYS A 1081 -22.36 3.62 26.65
N GLY A 1082 -22.71 2.96 25.54
CA GLY A 1082 -21.93 3.03 24.30
C GLY A 1082 -20.76 2.04 24.26
N LEU A 1083 -20.79 0.99 25.08
CA LEU A 1083 -19.83 -0.11 25.05
C LEU A 1083 -20.46 -1.35 24.43
N TYR A 1084 -19.78 -1.98 23.49
CA TYR A 1084 -20.08 -3.32 22.99
C TYR A 1084 -19.30 -4.36 23.83
N LEU A 1085 -20.01 -5.39 24.32
CA LEU A 1085 -19.47 -6.46 25.17
C LEU A 1085 -18.67 -5.94 26.40
N ASP A 1086 -19.07 -4.80 26.97
CA ASP A 1086 -18.36 -4.09 28.06
C ASP A 1086 -16.86 -3.80 27.78
N THR A 1087 -16.44 -3.86 26.51
CA THR A 1087 -15.03 -3.95 26.09
C THR A 1087 -14.64 -2.95 25.00
N PHE A 1088 -15.46 -2.74 23.98
CA PHE A 1088 -15.16 -1.87 22.83
C PHE A 1088 -16.08 -0.65 22.83
N SER A 1089 -15.56 0.55 22.56
CA SER A 1089 -16.41 1.73 22.35
C SER A 1089 -17.11 1.67 21.00
N GLN A 1090 -18.43 1.83 20.99
CA GLN A 1090 -19.24 1.97 19.78
C GLN A 1090 -18.94 3.26 19.01
N ASN A 1091 -18.34 4.25 19.68
CA ASN A 1091 -18.00 5.52 19.05
C ASN A 1091 -16.65 5.50 18.33
N ASP A 1092 -15.69 4.76 18.86
CA ASP A 1092 -14.32 4.71 18.35
C ASP A 1092 -13.70 3.35 18.71
N PRO A 1093 -13.45 2.45 17.73
CA PRO A 1093 -12.94 1.10 18.01
C PRO A 1093 -11.50 1.08 18.56
N THR A 1094 -10.80 2.22 18.57
CA THR A 1094 -9.48 2.39 19.21
C THR A 1094 -9.57 2.81 20.68
N LEU A 1095 -10.77 2.99 21.23
CA LEU A 1095 -11.03 3.13 22.67
C LEU A 1095 -11.60 1.82 23.23
N GLY A 1096 -10.81 1.16 24.08
CA GLY A 1096 -11.18 -0.04 24.82
C GLY A 1096 -11.43 0.21 26.30
N THR A 1097 -12.23 -0.65 26.93
CA THR A 1097 -12.47 -0.66 28.38
C THR A 1097 -12.19 -2.06 28.94
N VAL A 1098 -11.57 -2.15 30.13
CA VAL A 1098 -11.31 -3.44 30.79
C VAL A 1098 -11.70 -3.39 32.26
N GLY A 1099 -12.50 -4.37 32.68
CA GLY A 1099 -13.01 -4.46 34.06
C GLY A 1099 -14.26 -3.63 34.35
N ILE A 1100 -15.06 -3.31 33.34
CA ILE A 1100 -16.41 -2.72 33.50
C ILE A 1100 -17.42 -3.79 33.95
N ALA A 1101 -17.35 -4.99 33.36
CA ALA A 1101 -18.18 -6.13 33.70
C ALA A 1101 -18.08 -6.50 35.20
N VAL A 1102 -19.23 -6.78 35.82
CA VAL A 1102 -19.34 -7.13 37.24
C VAL A 1102 -19.67 -8.62 37.35
N SER A 1103 -18.65 -9.44 37.61
CA SER A 1103 -18.80 -10.90 37.76
C SER A 1103 -18.16 -11.45 39.03
N HIS A 1104 -18.59 -12.66 39.41
CA HIS A 1104 -17.88 -13.51 40.38
C HIS A 1104 -16.55 -14.02 39.81
N LEU A 1105 -16.45 -14.11 38.48
CA LEU A 1105 -15.26 -14.52 37.72
C LEU A 1105 -14.54 -13.29 37.13
N ASN A 1106 -14.44 -12.21 37.91
CA ASN A 1106 -13.97 -10.89 37.48
C ASN A 1106 -12.61 -10.96 36.76
N PHE A 1107 -11.65 -11.73 37.30
CA PHE A 1107 -10.31 -11.89 36.70
C PHE A 1107 -10.38 -12.50 35.29
N HIS A 1108 -11.19 -13.54 35.09
CA HIS A 1108 -11.38 -14.19 33.78
C HIS A 1108 -12.14 -13.30 32.79
N THR A 1109 -13.09 -12.47 33.25
CA THR A 1109 -13.78 -11.49 32.40
C THR A 1109 -12.87 -10.32 32.00
N ILE A 1110 -12.03 -9.82 32.92
CA ILE A 1110 -10.94 -8.86 32.65
C ILE A 1110 -9.97 -9.42 31.60
N GLU A 1111 -9.55 -10.66 31.78
CA GLU A 1111 -8.62 -11.33 30.87
C GLU A 1111 -9.21 -11.52 29.46
N ALA A 1112 -10.50 -11.84 29.36
CA ALA A 1112 -11.20 -11.93 28.08
C ALA A 1112 -11.29 -10.57 27.36
N SER A 1113 -11.65 -9.48 28.07
CA SER A 1113 -11.66 -8.13 27.49
C SER A 1113 -10.26 -7.70 27.02
N ALA A 1114 -9.22 -7.98 27.79
CA ALA A 1114 -7.84 -7.69 27.42
C ALA A 1114 -7.38 -8.48 26.17
N ALA A 1115 -7.67 -9.78 26.13
CA ALA A 1115 -7.33 -10.65 25.00
C ALA A 1115 -8.07 -10.26 23.71
N ALA A 1116 -9.31 -9.78 23.83
CA ALA A 1116 -10.13 -9.30 22.72
C ALA A 1116 -9.62 -7.97 22.13
N LEU A 1117 -9.19 -7.02 22.99
CA LEU A 1117 -8.57 -5.79 22.53
C LEU A 1117 -7.23 -6.06 21.83
N ALA A 1118 -6.41 -6.95 22.38
CA ALA A 1118 -5.15 -7.36 21.75
C ALA A 1118 -5.36 -7.99 20.37
N GLY A 1119 -6.32 -8.93 20.25
CA GLY A 1119 -6.61 -9.60 18.98
C GLY A 1119 -7.19 -8.68 17.89
N VAL A 1120 -8.12 -7.78 18.24
CA VAL A 1120 -8.68 -6.83 17.25
C VAL A 1120 -7.61 -5.83 16.79
N TRP A 1121 -6.90 -5.19 17.73
CA TRP A 1121 -5.94 -4.13 17.37
C TRP A 1121 -4.65 -4.65 16.70
N SER A 1122 -4.33 -5.93 16.83
CA SER A 1122 -3.25 -6.59 16.08
C SER A 1122 -3.71 -7.22 14.75
N LYS A 1123 -5.00 -7.09 14.36
CA LYS A 1123 -5.63 -7.85 13.27
C LYS A 1123 -5.45 -9.39 13.39
N GLY A 1124 -5.37 -9.89 14.63
CA GLY A 1124 -5.22 -11.30 14.98
C GLY A 1124 -6.51 -12.04 15.31
N ALA A 1125 -7.62 -11.31 15.49
CA ALA A 1125 -8.96 -11.84 15.69
C ALA A 1125 -9.43 -12.75 14.53
N SER A 1126 -10.33 -13.70 14.80
CA SER A 1126 -10.99 -14.47 13.73
C SER A 1126 -12.17 -13.70 13.10
N ASN A 1127 -12.67 -12.68 13.79
CA ASN A 1127 -13.82 -11.88 13.40
C ASN A 1127 -13.48 -10.39 13.57
N GLU A 1128 -13.88 -9.59 12.60
CA GLU A 1128 -13.93 -8.13 12.74
C GLU A 1128 -15.11 -7.74 13.65
N LEU A 1129 -15.05 -6.53 14.23
CA LEU A 1129 -16.16 -5.99 15.02
C LEU A 1129 -17.39 -5.78 14.11
N PRO A 1130 -18.61 -6.07 14.57
CA PRO A 1130 -19.82 -5.84 13.80
C PRO A 1130 -20.08 -4.34 13.60
N SER A 1131 -20.98 -3.99 12.68
CA SER A 1131 -21.29 -2.59 12.36
C SER A 1131 -21.76 -1.79 13.59
N LYS A 1132 -21.60 -0.46 13.55
CA LYS A 1132 -21.98 0.42 14.67
C LYS A 1132 -23.47 0.27 15.01
N GLU A 1133 -24.31 0.10 14.01
CA GLU A 1133 -25.74 -0.16 14.10
C GLU A 1133 -26.05 -1.49 14.81
N GLU A 1134 -25.31 -2.57 14.49
CA GLU A 1134 -25.45 -3.86 15.17
C GLU A 1134 -24.99 -3.80 16.63
N GLN A 1135 -23.89 -3.09 16.92
CA GLN A 1135 -23.42 -2.88 18.30
C GLN A 1135 -24.43 -2.07 19.13
N HIS A 1136 -25.05 -1.05 18.52
CA HIS A 1136 -26.09 -0.24 19.16
C HIS A 1136 -27.38 -1.04 19.40
N GLN A 1137 -27.79 -1.86 18.42
CA GLN A 1137 -28.93 -2.77 18.55
C GLN A 1137 -28.69 -3.82 19.65
N TRP A 1138 -27.46 -4.36 19.75
CA TRP A 1138 -27.05 -5.22 20.85
C TRP A 1138 -27.19 -4.53 22.22
N GLU A 1139 -26.81 -3.25 22.34
CA GLU A 1139 -26.97 -2.48 23.59
C GLU A 1139 -28.45 -2.30 23.93
N ILE A 1140 -29.31 -1.91 22.97
CA ILE A 1140 -30.76 -1.78 23.15
C ILE A 1140 -31.36 -3.08 23.67
N GLU A 1141 -31.00 -4.22 23.06
CA GLU A 1141 -31.50 -5.52 23.47
C GLU A 1141 -30.98 -5.95 24.85
N LYS A 1142 -29.72 -5.68 25.17
CA LYS A 1142 -29.14 -5.96 26.48
C LYS A 1142 -29.82 -5.10 27.56
N VAL A 1143 -30.09 -3.82 27.31
CA VAL A 1143 -30.90 -2.95 28.19
C VAL A 1143 -32.32 -3.50 28.35
N ALA A 1144 -32.99 -3.91 27.27
CA ALA A 1144 -34.33 -4.48 27.34
C ALA A 1144 -34.41 -5.79 28.17
N LYS A 1145 -33.33 -6.57 28.19
CA LYS A 1145 -33.22 -7.84 28.93
C LYS A 1145 -32.79 -7.66 30.41
N SER A 1146 -32.01 -6.62 30.73
CA SER A 1146 -31.36 -6.45 32.06
C SER A 1146 -31.72 -5.18 32.83
N GLY A 1147 -32.38 -4.21 32.17
CA GLY A 1147 -32.71 -2.90 32.71
C GLY A 1147 -31.58 -1.87 32.55
N ASP A 1148 -31.96 -0.60 32.43
CA ASP A 1148 -31.03 0.53 32.29
C ASP A 1148 -30.40 0.86 33.66
N SER A 1149 -29.44 0.04 34.09
CA SER A 1149 -28.83 0.06 35.43
C SER A 1149 -27.52 -0.74 35.49
N ASN A 1150 -26.84 -0.74 36.64
CA ASN A 1150 -25.63 -1.53 36.89
C ASN A 1150 -25.80 -3.06 36.65
N LEU A 1151 -27.03 -3.57 36.61
CA LEU A 1151 -27.33 -4.96 36.24
C LEU A 1151 -27.04 -5.27 34.76
N PHE A 1152 -26.93 -4.26 33.91
CA PHE A 1152 -26.49 -4.39 32.51
C PHE A 1152 -25.10 -5.04 32.42
N HIS A 1153 -24.15 -4.56 33.23
CA HIS A 1153 -22.79 -5.09 33.32
C HIS A 1153 -22.69 -6.34 34.20
N PHE A 1154 -23.78 -6.78 34.87
CA PHE A 1154 -23.71 -7.93 35.75
C PHE A 1154 -23.69 -9.24 34.95
N VAL A 1155 -22.68 -10.06 35.22
CA VAL A 1155 -22.48 -11.37 34.59
C VAL A 1155 -22.58 -12.45 35.67
N PRO A 1156 -23.74 -13.14 35.79
CA PRO A 1156 -23.94 -14.26 36.71
C PRO A 1156 -22.88 -15.36 36.56
N PRO A 1157 -22.60 -16.16 37.61
CA PRO A 1157 -21.67 -17.28 37.53
C PRO A 1157 -21.95 -18.23 36.35
N ASP A 1158 -23.22 -18.58 36.15
CA ASP A 1158 -23.67 -19.54 35.13
C ASP A 1158 -23.54 -18.99 33.70
N ASN A 1159 -23.53 -17.66 33.53
CA ASN A 1159 -23.39 -16.96 32.25
C ASN A 1159 -21.97 -16.39 32.03
N ALA A 1160 -21.03 -16.58 32.97
CA ALA A 1160 -19.67 -16.08 32.81
C ALA A 1160 -18.92 -16.76 31.64
N GLN A 1161 -19.24 -18.04 31.39
CA GLN A 1161 -18.75 -18.76 30.22
C GLN A 1161 -19.29 -18.16 28.92
N GLU A 1162 -20.57 -17.81 28.87
CA GLU A 1162 -21.22 -17.13 27.72
C GLU A 1162 -20.58 -15.78 27.41
N PHE A 1163 -20.26 -14.96 28.44
CA PHE A 1163 -19.54 -13.71 28.25
C PHE A 1163 -18.14 -13.93 27.64
N VAL A 1164 -17.35 -14.86 28.20
CA VAL A 1164 -16.02 -15.17 27.68
C VAL A 1164 -16.07 -15.74 26.26
N ASP A 1165 -17.04 -16.60 25.96
CA ASP A 1165 -17.24 -17.15 24.60
C ASP A 1165 -17.75 -16.10 23.60
N SER A 1166 -18.45 -15.05 24.05
CA SER A 1166 -18.84 -13.93 23.19
C SER A 1166 -17.68 -13.02 22.79
N LEU A 1167 -16.64 -12.92 23.63
CA LEU A 1167 -15.41 -12.18 23.34
C LEU A 1167 -14.36 -13.02 22.58
N LYS A 1168 -14.45 -14.36 22.65
CA LYS A 1168 -13.52 -15.31 22.04
C LYS A 1168 -13.25 -15.12 20.53
N PRO A 1169 -14.21 -14.74 19.66
CA PRO A 1169 -13.94 -14.48 18.24
C PRO A 1169 -12.98 -13.31 17.99
N TYR A 1170 -12.82 -12.43 18.98
CA TYR A 1170 -11.98 -11.24 18.93
C TYR A 1170 -10.58 -11.46 19.53
N PHE A 1171 -10.29 -12.65 20.10
CA PHE A 1171 -9.00 -12.95 20.70
C PHE A 1171 -7.88 -13.10 19.65
N ALA A 1172 -6.65 -12.77 20.02
CA ALA A 1172 -5.46 -12.99 19.20
C ALA A 1172 -5.30 -14.47 18.79
N LYS A 1173 -4.74 -14.70 17.59
CA LYS A 1173 -4.63 -16.02 16.97
C LYS A 1173 -3.88 -17.01 17.86
N GLY A 1174 -4.56 -18.11 18.20
CA GLY A 1174 -4.02 -19.15 19.10
C GLY A 1174 -4.14 -18.86 20.60
N ARG A 1175 -4.72 -17.73 21.01
CA ARG A 1175 -5.06 -17.44 22.40
C ARG A 1175 -6.14 -18.42 22.89
N TYR A 1176 -5.83 -19.19 23.92
CA TYR A 1176 -6.79 -20.09 24.56
C TYR A 1176 -7.81 -19.30 25.40
N GLN A 1177 -8.99 -19.87 25.68
CA GLN A 1177 -10.02 -19.17 26.45
C GLN A 1177 -9.73 -19.21 27.97
N PRO A 1178 -9.86 -18.09 28.71
CA PRO A 1178 -9.51 -18.05 30.14
C PRO A 1178 -10.15 -19.14 31.01
N LEU A 1179 -11.40 -19.54 30.71
CA LEU A 1179 -12.14 -20.54 31.47
C LEU A 1179 -11.90 -22.01 31.02
N GLU A 1180 -11.02 -22.29 30.05
CA GLU A 1180 -10.81 -23.66 29.52
C GLU A 1180 -10.35 -24.68 30.59
N LYS A 1181 -9.60 -24.19 31.58
CA LYS A 1181 -9.07 -24.96 32.72
C LYS A 1181 -9.95 -24.76 33.95
N ASP A 1182 -10.16 -23.51 34.35
CA ASP A 1182 -10.83 -23.14 35.60
C ASP A 1182 -12.36 -23.32 35.54
N GLY A 1183 -12.98 -23.27 34.36
CA GLY A 1183 -14.43 -23.47 34.17
C GLY A 1183 -14.94 -24.84 34.64
N LYS A 1184 -14.06 -25.85 34.64
CA LYS A 1184 -14.34 -27.20 35.17
C LYS A 1184 -14.53 -27.24 36.69
N TYR A 1185 -14.26 -26.13 37.37
CA TYR A 1185 -14.33 -25.98 38.82
C TYR A 1185 -15.34 -24.92 39.27
N ILE A 1186 -16.25 -24.45 38.40
CA ILE A 1186 -17.23 -23.38 38.72
C ILE A 1186 -18.08 -23.70 39.96
N GLU A 1187 -18.33 -24.98 40.28
CA GLU A 1187 -18.99 -25.43 41.52
C GLU A 1187 -18.24 -25.01 42.82
N GLU A 1188 -16.93 -24.72 42.73
CA GLU A 1188 -16.16 -24.15 43.84
C GLU A 1188 -16.66 -22.73 44.21
N LEU A 1189 -17.33 -21.99 43.31
CA LEU A 1189 -17.95 -20.70 43.63
C LEU A 1189 -19.09 -20.85 44.65
N GLN A 1190 -20.01 -21.80 44.44
CA GLN A 1190 -21.09 -22.07 45.38
C GLN A 1190 -20.52 -22.60 46.71
N THR A 1191 -19.54 -23.51 46.65
CA THR A 1191 -18.80 -23.96 47.83
C THR A 1191 -18.19 -22.78 48.59
N GLY A 1192 -17.65 -21.79 47.87
CA GLY A 1192 -17.17 -20.52 48.41
C GLY A 1192 -18.28 -19.72 49.09
N HIS A 1193 -19.43 -19.52 48.45
CA HIS A 1193 -20.56 -18.77 49.05
C HIS A 1193 -21.02 -19.39 50.38
N ASP A 1194 -21.09 -20.72 50.46
CA ASP A 1194 -21.45 -21.45 51.69
C ASP A 1194 -20.39 -21.26 52.79
N HIS A 1195 -19.10 -21.32 52.44
CA HIS A 1195 -17.99 -21.06 53.37
C HIS A 1195 -17.95 -19.59 53.83
N LEU A 1196 -18.29 -18.64 52.96
CA LEU A 1196 -18.35 -17.22 53.29
C LEU A 1196 -19.48 -16.91 54.27
N ALA A 1197 -20.65 -17.51 54.06
CA ALA A 1197 -21.77 -17.44 55.00
C ALA A 1197 -21.38 -18.05 56.37
N LYS A 1198 -20.71 -19.21 56.38
CA LYS A 1198 -20.19 -19.84 57.60
C LYS A 1198 -19.18 -18.93 58.32
N LEU A 1199 -18.21 -18.35 57.61
CA LEU A 1199 -17.19 -17.46 58.18
C LEU A 1199 -17.81 -16.19 58.78
N PHE A 1200 -18.80 -15.59 58.12
CA PHE A 1200 -19.57 -14.47 58.67
C PHE A 1200 -20.11 -14.82 60.07
N TYR A 1201 -20.81 -15.95 60.22
CA TYR A 1201 -21.37 -16.35 61.52
C TYR A 1201 -20.31 -16.77 62.54
N ASP A 1202 -19.26 -17.49 62.13
CA ASP A 1202 -18.22 -17.95 63.06
C ASP A 1202 -17.39 -16.78 63.64
N ILE A 1203 -17.08 -15.75 62.85
CA ILE A 1203 -16.40 -14.54 63.33
C ILE A 1203 -17.37 -13.67 64.15
N LYS A 1204 -18.58 -13.41 63.63
CA LYS A 1204 -19.62 -12.60 64.30
C LYS A 1204 -19.94 -13.11 65.70
N ASP A 1205 -20.12 -14.42 65.85
CA ASP A 1205 -20.51 -15.07 67.10
C ASP A 1205 -19.30 -15.52 67.95
N LYS A 1206 -18.08 -15.05 67.62
CA LYS A 1206 -16.82 -15.29 68.35
C LYS A 1206 -16.42 -16.77 68.50
N LYS A 1207 -16.76 -17.60 67.50
CA LYS A 1207 -16.24 -18.98 67.35
C LYS A 1207 -14.87 -19.01 66.68
N LEU A 1208 -14.59 -18.01 65.86
CA LEU A 1208 -13.26 -17.67 65.35
C LEU A 1208 -12.91 -16.24 65.78
N THR A 1209 -11.64 -16.02 66.12
CA THR A 1209 -11.10 -14.67 66.35
C THR A 1209 -10.70 -14.00 65.03
N ILE A 1210 -10.49 -12.68 65.06
CA ILE A 1210 -10.10 -11.91 63.87
C ILE A 1210 -8.63 -12.18 63.55
N GLU A 1211 -7.86 -12.44 64.61
CA GLU A 1211 -6.47 -12.86 64.63
C GLU A 1211 -6.26 -14.28 64.05
N GLU A 1212 -7.25 -15.18 64.18
CA GLU A 1212 -7.28 -16.48 63.46
C GLU A 1212 -7.69 -16.36 61.98
N THR A 1213 -8.16 -15.19 61.55
CA THR A 1213 -8.70 -14.94 60.20
C THR A 1213 -7.99 -13.78 59.50
N SER A 1214 -6.75 -13.47 59.90
CA SER A 1214 -5.87 -12.50 59.26
C SER A 1214 -4.38 -12.87 59.42
N ILE A 1215 -3.52 -12.43 58.49
CA ILE A 1215 -2.06 -12.49 58.67
C ILE A 1215 -1.63 -11.22 59.44
N PRO A 1216 -0.76 -11.32 60.47
CA PRO A 1216 -0.23 -10.17 61.18
C PRO A 1216 0.39 -9.13 60.22
N PHE A 1217 0.02 -7.86 60.38
CA PHE A 1217 0.53 -6.79 59.54
C PHE A 1217 2.01 -6.49 59.89
N VAL A 1218 2.92 -7.07 59.12
CA VAL A 1218 4.36 -6.73 59.16
C VAL A 1218 4.55 -5.48 58.30
N GLU A 1219 4.92 -4.37 58.92
CA GLU A 1219 5.27 -3.14 58.23
C GLU A 1219 6.62 -3.35 57.51
N VAL A 1220 6.56 -3.59 56.20
CA VAL A 1220 7.74 -3.69 55.33
C VAL A 1220 8.38 -2.30 55.24
N LYS A 1221 9.66 -2.22 55.60
CA LYS A 1221 10.46 -0.99 55.56
C LYS A 1221 10.89 -0.60 54.15
#